data_AF-W4QCH0-F1
#
_entry.id   AF-W4QCH0-F1
#
_cell.length_a   1.000
_cell.length_b   1.000
_cell.length_c   1.000
_cell.angle_alpha   90.00
_cell.angle_beta   90.00
_cell.angle_gamma   90.00
#
_symmetry.space_group_name_H-M   'P 1'
#
loop_
_entity.id
_entity.type
_entity.pdbx_description
1 polymer ?
#
loop_
_entity_poly.entity_id
_entity_poly.type
_entity_poly.pdbx_seq_one_letter_code
_entity_poly.pdbx_strand_id
1 'polypeptide(L)'
;MKEISNPILKGFNPDPSIIRVGEDYYIATSTFEWFPGVQIHHSRDLVNWDVITHPVSEKQIDMIGNPDSGGVWAPCLSYDNGVYYLVYTNVIHHMGPFKDTHNYLITATNIMGPWSEPIYLNSSGFDPSLFHDDDGKKWMLNMIWDHRKNKNSFAGIVMQEYSEREKSLVGPIYNIFKGTELGLTEGPHIYKHNGYYYLMTAEGGTRWNHAITVARSTQLTGPYEVDPQGPMLTSAHKPELELQKAGHGSLVTTPNDELYLVHLCGRPVKPSGNCILGRETAIQLCEWTEDGWLRLVNGGNDPQVTIAAPSLPEYRFHSIAGRVDFSVDRLPIEFQSLREPQHEGWLSLKDRPGFLRLKGRESLSSTQRQSLIARRQQAFSIEVKTVIEYNPESFQQMAGLIYYYNTRNYHYVFVSYDDEFGKYVGVMSRNRGVYEELIQNWISIEEGKRIYLKADIHHTELQFFVSTDGDQWIEAGPTLDASVISDENAELVKDGVALDQGFTGAFVGLCAQDLSGRKKHADFGYFQYDERRGGVWIMSGKMKAAVLNKPLDIEIKERDIPTIDEHEILVKVYCIGVCGSDVHYYEHGKIGRYVVKEPIILGHELSGDVVSVGAAVDHLSVGDRVAIEPGVTCGTCQYCKSGRYNLCPDVVFMATPPVDGAWADYVKIRADFAFRLPDSMSYEEGALLEPLSVGYHSMVRGSVQPSDRVFISGLGPIGLLAVQAAKLFGVTEIYASDIAPFRRQLAEELGITAVLNPLEGDVNQQLNDLTNGNGIDVVIETSGNAKAIGDTVRVVKRGGRIVLVGMPVQDEIPLNVNQLIDAELNVHGVFRYVNTYTAAIQSLSNSDLSIHKIITHKYALKDIKEAVEMARTEKATSIKIMIYPDEEKM
;
A
#
# COMPACT_ATOMS: atom_id res chain seq x y z
N MET A 1 9.13 -11.32 15.64
CA MET A 1 8.69 -12.50 14.86
C MET A 1 7.89 -11.97 13.68
N LYS A 2 7.77 -12.71 12.58
CA LYS A 2 6.83 -12.33 11.51
C LYS A 2 5.40 -12.53 12.03
N GLU A 3 4.50 -11.62 11.67
CA GLU A 3 3.12 -11.61 12.14
C GLU A 3 2.16 -11.58 10.95
N ILE A 4 0.99 -12.21 11.11
CA ILE A 4 -0.16 -12.03 10.22
C ILE A 4 -1.07 -10.98 10.85
N SER A 5 -1.50 -10.00 10.07
CA SER A 5 -2.50 -9.01 10.46
C SER A 5 -3.83 -9.30 9.75
N ASN A 6 -4.85 -9.62 10.53
CA ASN A 6 -6.19 -9.89 10.06
C ASN A 6 -6.97 -8.59 9.81
N PRO A 7 -7.94 -8.61 8.87
CA PRO A 7 -8.27 -9.72 7.97
C PRO A 7 -7.24 -9.91 6.85
N ILE A 8 -6.92 -11.17 6.52
CA ILE A 8 -6.00 -11.52 5.43
C ILE A 8 -6.63 -11.30 4.05
N LEU A 9 -7.96 -11.45 3.91
CA LEU A 9 -8.71 -11.06 2.71
C LEU A 9 -9.71 -9.98 3.09
N LYS A 10 -9.42 -8.74 2.71
CA LYS A 10 -10.22 -7.55 3.06
C LYS A 10 -11.39 -7.32 2.12
N GLY A 11 -12.39 -6.58 2.61
CA GLY A 11 -13.65 -6.40 1.89
C GLY A 11 -14.46 -7.70 1.80
N PHE A 12 -15.49 -7.69 0.96
CA PHE A 12 -16.41 -8.82 0.77
C PHE A 12 -15.68 -10.11 0.32
N ASN A 13 -15.25 -10.91 1.28
CA ASN A 13 -14.61 -12.21 1.15
C ASN A 13 -15.10 -13.18 2.26
N PRO A 14 -16.38 -13.58 2.25
CA PRO A 14 -16.95 -14.48 3.24
C PRO A 14 -16.71 -15.96 2.95
N ASP A 15 -17.09 -16.77 3.94
CA ASP A 15 -17.22 -18.22 3.87
C ASP A 15 -15.94 -18.92 3.31
N PRO A 16 -14.76 -18.69 3.95
CA PRO A 16 -13.49 -19.15 3.41
C PRO A 16 -13.32 -20.68 3.50
N SER A 17 -13.05 -21.30 2.36
CA SER A 17 -12.63 -22.69 2.24
C SER A 17 -11.16 -22.78 1.83
N ILE A 18 -10.28 -23.12 2.80
CA ILE A 18 -8.84 -23.22 2.59
C ILE A 18 -8.40 -24.64 2.24
N ILE A 19 -7.42 -24.76 1.34
CA ILE A 19 -6.67 -25.98 1.09
C ILE A 19 -5.18 -25.69 0.94
N ARG A 20 -4.36 -26.74 1.06
CA ARG A 20 -2.94 -26.74 0.67
C ARG A 20 -2.69 -27.81 -0.38
N VAL A 21 -1.94 -27.47 -1.43
CA VAL A 21 -1.45 -28.39 -2.45
C VAL A 21 0.06 -28.20 -2.58
N GLY A 22 0.84 -29.10 -1.98
CA GLY A 22 2.28 -28.92 -1.85
C GLY A 22 2.60 -27.70 -0.99
N GLU A 23 3.27 -26.70 -1.58
CA GLU A 23 3.64 -25.42 -0.94
C GLU A 23 2.63 -24.29 -1.20
N ASP A 24 1.62 -24.55 -2.04
CA ASP A 24 0.64 -23.55 -2.44
C ASP A 24 -0.63 -23.67 -1.59
N TYR A 25 -1.11 -22.54 -1.10
CA TYR A 25 -2.35 -22.42 -0.33
C TYR A 25 -3.40 -21.69 -1.16
N TYR A 26 -4.64 -22.15 -1.08
CA TYR A 26 -5.76 -21.54 -1.79
C TYR A 26 -6.93 -21.32 -0.86
N ILE A 27 -7.61 -20.17 -0.97
CA ILE A 27 -8.87 -19.89 -0.28
C ILE A 27 -9.95 -19.58 -1.31
N ALA A 28 -11.02 -20.36 -1.31
CA ALA A 28 -12.25 -20.05 -2.04
C ALA A 28 -13.21 -19.23 -1.15
N THR A 29 -13.80 -18.15 -1.68
CA THR A 29 -14.81 -17.34 -1.00
C THR A 29 -16.09 -17.23 -1.82
N SER A 30 -17.23 -17.07 -1.13
CA SER A 30 -18.54 -16.88 -1.75
C SER A 30 -18.65 -15.54 -2.47
N THR A 31 -19.53 -15.47 -3.47
CA THR A 31 -19.64 -14.31 -4.40
C THR A 31 -21.07 -13.85 -4.64
N PHE A 32 -22.05 -14.64 -4.20
CA PHE A 32 -23.46 -14.34 -4.28
C PHE A 32 -23.89 -13.98 -5.71
N GLU A 33 -24.50 -12.82 -5.92
CA GLU A 33 -24.94 -12.33 -7.23
C GLU A 33 -23.84 -11.71 -8.09
N TRP A 34 -22.61 -11.59 -7.58
CA TRP A 34 -21.48 -11.04 -8.33
C TRP A 34 -20.84 -12.08 -9.24
N PHE A 35 -20.57 -11.68 -10.47
CA PHE A 35 -20.08 -12.55 -11.54
C PHE A 35 -18.71 -12.07 -12.06
N PRO A 36 -17.73 -12.97 -12.33
CA PRO A 36 -17.82 -14.43 -12.24
C PRO A 36 -17.84 -14.96 -10.81
N GLY A 37 -18.35 -16.18 -10.62
CA GLY A 37 -18.59 -16.76 -9.30
C GLY A 37 -17.38 -17.48 -8.71
N VAL A 38 -17.35 -17.50 -7.37
CA VAL A 38 -16.28 -17.97 -6.48
C VAL A 38 -14.96 -17.24 -6.71
N GLN A 39 -14.42 -16.52 -5.71
CA GLN A 39 -13.05 -16.02 -5.82
C GLN A 39 -12.08 -17.06 -5.26
N ILE A 40 -11.00 -17.36 -5.96
CA ILE A 40 -9.89 -18.15 -5.42
C ILE A 40 -8.67 -17.24 -5.22
N HIS A 41 -8.22 -17.18 -3.97
CA HIS A 41 -7.01 -16.50 -3.55
C HIS A 41 -5.87 -17.49 -3.43
N HIS A 42 -4.63 -17.05 -3.65
CA HIS A 42 -3.42 -17.86 -3.55
C HIS A 42 -2.43 -17.26 -2.55
N SER A 43 -1.70 -18.12 -1.85
CA SER A 43 -0.56 -17.75 -1.01
C SER A 43 0.48 -18.88 -0.96
N ARG A 44 1.69 -18.56 -0.51
CA ARG A 44 2.74 -19.52 -0.13
C ARG A 44 3.23 -19.35 1.31
N ASP A 45 2.78 -18.31 1.99
CA ASP A 45 3.25 -17.94 3.32
C ASP A 45 2.12 -17.67 4.33
N LEU A 46 0.85 -17.80 3.91
CA LEU A 46 -0.36 -17.48 4.68
C LEU A 46 -0.50 -16.00 5.10
N VAL A 47 0.47 -15.15 4.75
CA VAL A 47 0.51 -13.72 5.09
C VAL A 47 0.03 -12.90 3.90
N ASN A 48 0.61 -13.14 2.74
CA ASN A 48 0.37 -12.40 1.52
C ASN A 48 -0.56 -13.21 0.61
N TRP A 49 -1.63 -12.58 0.14
CA TRP A 49 -2.67 -13.21 -0.66
C TRP A 49 -2.99 -12.37 -1.89
N ASP A 50 -3.30 -13.03 -3.00
CA ASP A 50 -3.79 -12.38 -4.21
C ASP A 50 -4.89 -13.21 -4.88
N VAL A 51 -5.81 -12.56 -5.60
CA VAL A 51 -6.89 -13.24 -6.34
C VAL A 51 -6.32 -13.73 -7.65
N ILE A 52 -6.44 -15.03 -7.91
CA ILE A 52 -5.86 -15.63 -9.12
C ILE A 52 -6.90 -16.07 -10.16
N THR A 53 -8.12 -16.44 -9.73
CA THR A 53 -9.14 -16.94 -10.67
C THR A 53 -10.55 -16.92 -10.08
N HIS A 54 -11.54 -16.99 -10.97
CA HIS A 54 -12.95 -17.25 -10.67
C HIS A 54 -13.45 -18.47 -11.45
N PRO A 55 -13.58 -19.65 -10.81
CA PRO A 55 -13.93 -20.90 -11.49
C PRO A 55 -15.34 -20.95 -12.08
N VAL A 56 -16.31 -20.29 -11.44
CA VAL A 56 -17.72 -20.41 -11.81
C VAL A 56 -18.04 -19.35 -12.86
N SER A 57 -17.91 -19.76 -14.13
CA SER A 57 -18.18 -18.94 -15.30
C SER A 57 -19.59 -19.20 -15.86
N GLU A 58 -19.89 -18.65 -17.03
CA GLU A 58 -21.17 -18.77 -17.72
C GLU A 58 -21.48 -20.21 -18.17
N LYS A 59 -20.46 -21.08 -18.14
CA LYS A 59 -20.62 -22.52 -18.36
C LYS A 59 -21.18 -23.25 -17.13
N GLN A 60 -20.94 -22.70 -15.94
CA GLN A 60 -21.26 -23.36 -14.67
C GLN A 60 -22.54 -22.84 -14.01
N ILE A 61 -22.93 -21.58 -14.25
CA ILE A 61 -24.07 -20.97 -13.57
C ILE A 61 -24.78 -19.93 -14.45
N ASP A 62 -26.11 -19.89 -14.30
CA ASP A 62 -26.94 -18.76 -14.72
C ASP A 62 -27.56 -18.12 -13.47
N MET A 63 -27.32 -16.82 -13.29
CA MET A 63 -27.80 -16.04 -12.15
C MET A 63 -28.73 -14.89 -12.58
N ILE A 64 -29.09 -14.79 -13.86
CA ILE A 64 -30.05 -13.78 -14.32
C ILE A 64 -31.36 -13.96 -13.55
N GLY A 65 -31.79 -12.90 -12.87
CA GLY A 65 -33.00 -12.88 -12.06
C GLY A 65 -32.84 -13.39 -10.63
N ASN A 66 -31.66 -13.89 -10.23
CA ASN A 66 -31.42 -14.25 -8.83
C ASN A 66 -31.69 -13.07 -7.90
N PRO A 67 -32.22 -13.30 -6.69
CA PRO A 67 -32.43 -12.24 -5.72
C PRO A 67 -31.08 -11.66 -5.25
N ASP A 68 -31.10 -10.45 -4.67
CA ASP A 68 -29.92 -9.89 -4.00
C ASP A 68 -29.47 -10.79 -2.85
N SER A 69 -28.17 -10.97 -2.65
CA SER A 69 -27.61 -11.99 -1.75
C SER A 69 -28.04 -13.44 -2.09
N GLY A 70 -28.55 -13.70 -3.29
CA GLY A 70 -28.74 -15.04 -3.85
C GLY A 70 -27.48 -15.55 -4.55
N GLY A 71 -27.61 -16.48 -5.49
CA GLY A 71 -26.45 -16.94 -6.28
C GLY A 71 -25.47 -17.78 -5.48
N VAL A 72 -24.18 -17.49 -5.62
CA VAL A 72 -23.07 -18.31 -5.12
C VAL A 72 -22.84 -18.14 -3.61
N TRP A 73 -23.50 -18.97 -2.80
CA TRP A 73 -23.23 -19.10 -1.36
C TRP A 73 -21.96 -19.92 -1.09
N ALA A 74 -21.67 -20.19 0.19
CA ALA A 74 -20.43 -20.80 0.67
C ALA A 74 -19.91 -21.94 -0.23
N PRO A 75 -18.74 -21.78 -0.87
CA PRO A 75 -18.11 -22.83 -1.63
C PRO A 75 -17.26 -23.73 -0.73
N CYS A 76 -16.97 -24.95 -1.20
CA CYS A 76 -15.91 -25.77 -0.64
C CYS A 76 -14.95 -26.19 -1.75
N LEU A 77 -13.68 -25.79 -1.59
CA LEU A 77 -12.57 -26.21 -2.43
C LEU A 77 -11.87 -27.36 -1.72
N SER A 78 -11.62 -28.45 -2.44
CA SER A 78 -10.85 -29.59 -1.96
C SER A 78 -9.92 -30.11 -3.06
N TYR A 79 -8.93 -30.90 -2.67
CA TYR A 79 -7.97 -31.50 -3.61
C TYR A 79 -7.70 -32.94 -3.22
N ASP A 80 -7.74 -33.82 -4.22
CA ASP A 80 -7.42 -35.23 -4.05
C ASP A 80 -6.85 -35.80 -5.34
N ASN A 81 -5.75 -36.56 -5.23
CA ASN A 81 -5.16 -37.34 -6.32
C ASN A 81 -4.94 -36.58 -7.65
N GLY A 82 -4.46 -35.34 -7.60
CA GLY A 82 -4.17 -34.55 -8.81
C GLY A 82 -5.35 -33.70 -9.31
N VAL A 83 -6.48 -33.71 -8.61
CA VAL A 83 -7.72 -33.06 -9.04
C VAL A 83 -8.20 -32.11 -7.95
N TYR A 84 -8.49 -30.88 -8.34
CA TYR A 84 -9.25 -29.91 -7.57
C TYR A 84 -10.74 -30.18 -7.75
N TYR A 85 -11.47 -30.16 -6.64
CA TYR A 85 -12.92 -30.27 -6.58
C TYR A 85 -13.45 -28.97 -5.99
N LEU A 86 -14.40 -28.35 -6.66
CA LEU A 86 -15.10 -27.19 -6.15
C LEU A 86 -16.59 -27.50 -6.10
N VAL A 87 -17.14 -27.56 -4.89
CA VAL A 87 -18.59 -27.58 -4.70
C VAL A 87 -19.08 -26.17 -4.38
N TYR A 88 -20.22 -25.80 -4.96
CA TYR A 88 -20.83 -24.49 -4.77
C TYR A 88 -22.35 -24.59 -4.86
N THR A 89 -23.04 -23.56 -4.36
CA THR A 89 -24.50 -23.49 -4.38
C THR A 89 -24.99 -22.36 -5.26
N ASN A 90 -26.00 -22.58 -6.09
CA ASN A 90 -26.81 -21.50 -6.66
C ASN A 90 -28.10 -21.35 -5.85
N VAL A 91 -28.23 -20.23 -5.13
CA VAL A 91 -29.41 -19.90 -4.32
C VAL A 91 -30.38 -19.04 -5.13
N ILE A 92 -31.49 -19.66 -5.55
CA ILE A 92 -32.52 -19.03 -6.38
C ILE A 92 -33.55 -18.29 -5.52
N HIS A 93 -33.78 -18.77 -4.30
CA HIS A 93 -34.69 -18.15 -3.34
C HIS A 93 -34.23 -18.40 -1.91
N HIS A 94 -34.19 -17.36 -1.08
CA HIS A 94 -33.68 -17.46 0.30
C HIS A 94 -34.57 -16.81 1.37
N MET A 95 -35.73 -16.28 0.97
CA MET A 95 -36.67 -15.58 1.84
C MET A 95 -37.86 -16.47 2.24
N GLY A 96 -38.56 -16.11 3.32
CA GLY A 96 -39.72 -16.88 3.79
C GLY A 96 -39.35 -18.29 4.31
N PRO A 97 -40.28 -19.26 4.27
CA PRO A 97 -40.08 -20.56 4.92
C PRO A 97 -39.23 -21.54 4.11
N PHE A 98 -38.95 -21.27 2.84
CA PHE A 98 -38.19 -22.16 1.95
C PHE A 98 -36.84 -21.54 1.58
N LYS A 99 -35.86 -22.40 1.31
CA LYS A 99 -34.60 -22.05 0.65
C LYS A 99 -34.40 -22.99 -0.53
N ASP A 100 -34.53 -22.44 -1.74
CA ASP A 100 -34.36 -23.19 -2.98
C ASP A 100 -32.91 -23.05 -3.44
N THR A 101 -32.12 -24.08 -3.13
CA THR A 101 -30.66 -24.06 -3.26
C THR A 101 -30.20 -25.27 -4.06
N HIS A 102 -29.50 -25.06 -5.18
CA HIS A 102 -28.96 -26.15 -5.99
C HIS A 102 -27.44 -26.27 -5.77
N ASN A 103 -26.99 -27.42 -5.31
CA ASN A 103 -25.56 -27.70 -5.10
C ASN A 103 -24.96 -28.38 -6.32
N TYR A 104 -23.78 -27.92 -6.73
CA TYR A 104 -23.06 -28.42 -7.90
C TYR A 104 -21.62 -28.76 -7.53
N LEU A 105 -21.01 -29.67 -8.29
CA LEU A 105 -19.59 -29.97 -8.28
C LEU A 105 -18.97 -29.68 -9.64
N ILE A 106 -17.82 -29.01 -9.65
CA ILE A 106 -16.92 -28.92 -10.81
C ILE A 106 -15.51 -29.36 -10.43
N THR A 107 -14.74 -29.79 -11.42
CA THR A 107 -13.39 -30.31 -11.22
C THR A 107 -12.39 -29.71 -12.20
N ALA A 108 -11.12 -29.65 -11.81
CA ALA A 108 -10.01 -29.26 -12.68
C ALA A 108 -8.70 -29.92 -12.21
N THR A 109 -7.76 -30.14 -13.13
CA THR A 109 -6.39 -30.60 -12.78
C THR A 109 -5.41 -29.45 -12.58
N ASN A 110 -5.86 -28.22 -12.83
CA ASN A 110 -5.13 -26.97 -12.60
C ASN A 110 -6.13 -25.98 -12.01
N ILE A 111 -5.74 -25.28 -10.94
CA ILE A 111 -6.60 -24.30 -10.26
C ILE A 111 -7.13 -23.21 -11.20
N MET A 112 -6.34 -22.86 -12.23
CA MET A 112 -6.70 -21.89 -13.29
C MET A 112 -7.68 -22.45 -14.32
N GLY A 113 -8.11 -23.71 -14.18
CA GLY A 113 -8.94 -24.42 -15.12
C GLY A 113 -8.18 -25.05 -16.30
N PRO A 114 -8.90 -25.49 -17.34
CA PRO A 114 -10.35 -25.38 -17.49
C PRO A 114 -11.11 -26.21 -16.45
N TRP A 115 -12.16 -25.63 -15.90
CA TRP A 115 -13.09 -26.32 -15.00
C TRP A 115 -14.16 -27.08 -15.79
N SER A 116 -14.59 -28.22 -15.28
CA SER A 116 -15.59 -29.09 -15.92
C SER A 116 -16.98 -28.45 -16.02
N GLU A 117 -17.85 -29.08 -16.82
CA GLU A 117 -19.30 -28.86 -16.72
C GLU A 117 -19.80 -29.18 -15.30
N PRO A 118 -20.84 -28.48 -14.81
CA PRO A 118 -21.35 -28.67 -13.46
C PRO A 118 -22.11 -29.99 -13.32
N ILE A 119 -21.77 -30.74 -12.27
CA ILE A 119 -22.49 -31.94 -11.85
C ILE A 119 -23.48 -31.54 -10.77
N TYR A 120 -24.78 -31.68 -11.02
CA TYR A 120 -25.80 -31.49 -9.98
C TYR A 120 -25.67 -32.54 -8.89
N LEU A 121 -25.70 -32.10 -7.62
CA LEU A 121 -25.58 -32.97 -6.45
C LEU A 121 -26.95 -33.16 -5.77
N ASN A 122 -27.50 -32.10 -5.18
CA ASN A 122 -28.79 -32.12 -4.49
C ASN A 122 -29.37 -30.71 -4.28
N SER A 123 -30.47 -30.64 -3.53
CA SER A 123 -31.10 -29.37 -3.13
C SER A 123 -31.75 -29.42 -1.75
N SER A 124 -31.21 -30.24 -0.84
CA SER A 124 -31.75 -30.40 0.53
C SER A 124 -31.41 -29.23 1.46
N GLY A 125 -30.44 -28.41 1.09
CA GLY A 125 -29.93 -27.26 1.81
C GLY A 125 -28.63 -26.78 1.17
N PHE A 126 -27.98 -25.81 1.80
CA PHE A 126 -26.77 -25.13 1.30
C PHE A 126 -25.54 -25.54 2.13
N ASP A 127 -24.44 -24.81 1.98
CA ASP A 127 -23.11 -25.12 2.51
C ASP A 127 -22.61 -26.52 2.13
N PRO A 128 -22.55 -26.81 0.81
CA PRO A 128 -21.99 -28.04 0.31
C PRO A 128 -20.50 -28.15 0.66
N SER A 129 -20.07 -29.31 1.15
CA SER A 129 -18.66 -29.62 1.38
C SER A 129 -18.34 -31.05 0.95
N LEU A 130 -17.16 -31.26 0.35
CA LEU A 130 -16.73 -32.55 -0.16
C LEU A 130 -15.54 -33.07 0.65
N PHE A 131 -15.78 -34.13 1.42
CA PHE A 131 -14.76 -34.83 2.19
C PHE A 131 -14.17 -36.00 1.39
N HIS A 132 -12.85 -36.15 1.43
CA HIS A 132 -12.12 -37.27 0.83
C HIS A 132 -11.63 -38.21 1.93
N ASP A 133 -12.09 -39.44 1.92
CA ASP A 133 -11.76 -40.43 2.95
C ASP A 133 -10.54 -41.27 2.51
N ASP A 134 -9.82 -41.84 3.48
CA ASP A 134 -8.60 -42.62 3.27
C ASP A 134 -8.87 -43.96 2.55
N ASP A 135 -10.14 -44.40 2.54
CA ASP A 135 -10.58 -45.58 1.79
C ASP A 135 -10.86 -45.29 0.30
N GLY A 136 -10.64 -44.04 -0.13
CA GLY A 136 -10.85 -43.56 -1.49
C GLY A 136 -12.29 -43.12 -1.79
N LYS A 137 -13.22 -43.26 -0.84
CA LYS A 137 -14.58 -42.73 -1.00
C LYS A 137 -14.61 -41.22 -0.81
N LYS A 138 -15.62 -40.61 -1.42
CA LYS A 138 -15.88 -39.18 -1.29
C LYS A 138 -17.27 -39.00 -0.67
N TRP A 139 -17.40 -38.08 0.27
CA TRP A 139 -18.62 -37.86 1.02
C TRP A 139 -19.04 -36.40 0.92
N MET A 140 -20.26 -36.20 0.47
CA MET A 140 -20.87 -34.89 0.36
C MET A 140 -21.59 -34.55 1.66
N LEU A 141 -21.30 -33.38 2.22
CA LEU A 141 -21.98 -32.80 3.37
C LEU A 141 -22.77 -31.56 2.95
N ASN A 142 -23.89 -31.30 3.61
CA ASN A 142 -24.59 -30.02 3.56
C ASN A 142 -25.52 -29.90 4.77
N MET A 143 -25.92 -28.66 5.11
CA MET A 143 -27.02 -28.48 6.07
C MET A 143 -28.34 -28.96 5.45
N ILE A 144 -29.32 -29.39 6.25
CA ILE A 144 -30.67 -29.72 5.76
C ILE A 144 -31.69 -28.68 6.22
N TRP A 145 -32.43 -28.11 5.25
CA TRP A 145 -33.45 -27.09 5.50
C TRP A 145 -34.83 -27.70 5.83
N ASP A 146 -35.40 -27.31 6.97
CA ASP A 146 -36.76 -27.70 7.38
C ASP A 146 -37.73 -26.50 7.34
N HIS A 147 -38.57 -26.47 6.31
CA HIS A 147 -39.55 -25.41 6.09
C HIS A 147 -40.79 -25.52 6.99
N ARG A 148 -40.93 -26.60 7.77
CA ARG A 148 -42.15 -26.86 8.55
C ARG A 148 -42.23 -25.90 9.73
N LYS A 149 -43.44 -25.38 9.96
CA LYS A 149 -43.73 -24.48 11.08
C LYS A 149 -43.35 -25.12 12.43
N ASN A 150 -42.80 -24.31 13.33
CA ASN A 150 -42.37 -24.71 14.69
C ASN A 150 -41.28 -25.81 14.72
N LYS A 151 -40.51 -25.95 13.64
CA LYS A 151 -39.27 -26.74 13.60
C LYS A 151 -38.08 -25.79 13.49
N ASN A 152 -36.91 -26.26 13.94
CA ASN A 152 -35.66 -25.57 13.63
C ASN A 152 -35.38 -25.75 12.14
N SER A 153 -35.34 -24.65 11.38
CA SER A 153 -35.08 -24.70 9.94
C SER A 153 -33.70 -25.25 9.60
N PHE A 154 -32.74 -25.15 10.52
CA PHE A 154 -31.44 -25.80 10.41
C PHE A 154 -31.52 -27.17 11.08
N ALA A 155 -32.05 -28.17 10.36
CA ALA A 155 -32.42 -29.45 10.94
C ALA A 155 -31.24 -30.46 11.07
N GLY A 156 -30.01 -29.96 10.98
CA GLY A 156 -28.75 -30.67 11.16
C GLY A 156 -27.91 -30.76 9.89
N ILE A 157 -26.85 -31.55 9.97
CA ILE A 157 -25.90 -31.83 8.89
C ILE A 157 -26.22 -33.20 8.30
N VAL A 158 -26.43 -33.24 6.99
CA VAL A 158 -26.58 -34.49 6.24
C VAL A 158 -25.31 -34.84 5.50
N MET A 159 -25.09 -36.14 5.32
CA MET A 159 -23.95 -36.70 4.61
C MET A 159 -24.40 -37.84 3.70
N GLN A 160 -23.87 -37.88 2.48
CA GLN A 160 -24.15 -38.91 1.48
C GLN A 160 -22.90 -39.21 0.64
N GLU A 161 -22.71 -40.45 0.21
CA GLU A 161 -21.57 -40.85 -0.63
C GLU A 161 -21.68 -40.20 -2.02
N TYR A 162 -20.59 -39.60 -2.50
CA TYR A 162 -20.45 -39.13 -3.88
C TYR A 162 -19.68 -40.17 -4.70
N SER A 163 -20.29 -40.69 -5.76
CA SER A 163 -19.67 -41.62 -6.68
C SER A 163 -19.08 -40.88 -7.88
N GLU A 164 -17.76 -40.83 -7.99
CA GLU A 164 -17.08 -40.26 -9.16
C GLU A 164 -17.41 -41.00 -10.45
N ARG A 165 -17.63 -42.31 -10.35
CA ARG A 165 -17.99 -43.16 -11.49
C ARG A 165 -19.36 -42.81 -12.04
N GLU A 166 -20.34 -42.59 -11.16
CA GLU A 166 -21.72 -42.28 -11.54
C GLU A 166 -21.96 -40.78 -11.71
N LYS A 167 -21.04 -39.94 -11.20
CA LYS A 167 -21.16 -38.48 -11.15
C LYS A 167 -22.44 -38.04 -10.45
N SER A 168 -22.76 -38.67 -9.32
CA SER A 168 -23.96 -38.38 -8.53
C SER A 168 -23.79 -38.83 -7.08
N LEU A 169 -24.68 -38.34 -6.21
CA LEU A 169 -24.81 -38.88 -4.86
C LEU A 169 -25.49 -40.24 -4.90
N VAL A 170 -24.97 -41.19 -4.10
CA VAL A 170 -25.42 -42.58 -4.07
C VAL A 170 -25.63 -43.07 -2.64
N GLY A 171 -26.36 -44.18 -2.49
CA GLY A 171 -26.54 -44.82 -1.19
C GLY A 171 -27.40 -44.02 -0.21
N PRO A 172 -27.40 -44.43 1.07
CA PRO A 172 -28.23 -43.82 2.11
C PRO A 172 -27.76 -42.41 2.51
N ILE A 173 -28.71 -41.61 3.00
CA ILE A 173 -28.46 -40.28 3.56
C ILE A 173 -28.43 -40.39 5.08
N TYR A 174 -27.38 -39.85 5.70
CA TYR A 174 -27.21 -39.83 7.15
C TYR A 174 -27.36 -38.40 7.68
N ASN A 175 -28.22 -38.17 8.67
CA ASN A 175 -28.20 -36.93 9.44
C ASN A 175 -27.28 -37.13 10.65
N ILE A 176 -26.03 -36.71 10.51
CA ILE A 176 -24.93 -37.12 11.39
C ILE A 176 -24.77 -36.21 12.62
N PHE A 177 -25.29 -34.99 12.56
CA PHE A 177 -25.16 -34.00 13.62
C PHE A 177 -26.33 -33.02 13.62
N LYS A 178 -26.90 -32.76 14.80
CA LYS A 178 -28.06 -31.86 14.95
C LYS A 178 -27.70 -30.43 15.34
N GLY A 179 -26.44 -30.16 15.63
CA GLY A 179 -26.02 -28.89 16.22
C GLY A 179 -26.09 -28.86 17.73
N THR A 180 -25.70 -27.72 18.27
CA THR A 180 -25.80 -27.36 19.69
C THR A 180 -27.01 -26.47 19.96
N GLU A 181 -27.14 -26.00 21.19
CA GLU A 181 -28.11 -24.98 21.58
C GLU A 181 -27.92 -23.62 20.88
N LEU A 182 -26.76 -23.35 20.27
CA LEU A 182 -26.53 -22.15 19.46
C LEU A 182 -27.46 -22.10 18.23
N GLY A 183 -27.87 -23.26 17.74
CA GLY A 183 -28.72 -23.39 16.55
C GLY A 183 -28.06 -22.86 15.28
N LEU A 184 -28.85 -22.71 14.21
CA LEU A 184 -28.38 -22.20 12.91
C LEU A 184 -27.17 -22.99 12.37
N THR A 185 -27.13 -24.30 12.61
CA THR A 185 -25.99 -25.18 12.31
C THR A 185 -25.82 -25.40 10.82
N GLU A 186 -24.70 -24.91 10.29
CA GLU A 186 -24.34 -24.86 8.86
C GLU A 186 -22.83 -25.03 8.66
N GLY A 187 -22.29 -24.76 7.46
CA GLY A 187 -20.86 -24.81 7.14
C GLY A 187 -20.12 -26.11 7.53
N PRO A 188 -20.61 -27.32 7.17
CA PRO A 188 -20.03 -28.56 7.67
C PRO A 188 -18.73 -28.96 6.95
N HIS A 189 -17.64 -29.16 7.69
CA HIS A 189 -16.40 -29.74 7.17
C HIS A 189 -15.92 -30.90 8.04
N ILE A 190 -15.49 -32.00 7.41
CA ILE A 190 -14.89 -33.13 8.11
C ILE A 190 -13.38 -33.15 7.91
N TYR A 191 -12.66 -33.38 9.01
CA TYR A 191 -11.23 -33.59 9.05
C TYR A 191 -10.92 -34.89 9.79
N LYS A 192 -9.81 -35.55 9.45
CA LYS A 192 -9.31 -36.70 10.21
C LYS A 192 -8.10 -36.31 11.05
N HIS A 193 -8.10 -36.69 12.31
CA HIS A 193 -6.96 -36.52 13.19
C HIS A 193 -6.96 -37.61 14.28
N ASN A 194 -5.82 -38.27 14.51
CA ASN A 194 -5.62 -39.28 15.56
C ASN A 194 -6.75 -40.32 15.72
N GLY A 195 -7.26 -40.85 14.59
CA GLY A 195 -8.29 -41.89 14.58
C GLY A 195 -9.72 -41.40 14.78
N TYR A 196 -9.94 -40.08 14.84
CA TYR A 196 -11.26 -39.45 14.90
C TYR A 196 -11.57 -38.70 13.60
N TYR A 197 -12.86 -38.65 13.27
CA TYR A 197 -13.47 -37.71 12.35
C TYR A 197 -13.91 -36.50 13.17
N TYR A 198 -13.38 -35.32 12.85
CA TYR A 198 -13.79 -34.04 13.42
C TYR A 198 -14.73 -33.35 12.46
N LEU A 199 -15.96 -33.10 12.90
CA LEU A 199 -16.94 -32.28 12.21
C LEU A 199 -16.87 -30.87 12.76
N MET A 200 -16.47 -29.94 11.91
CA MET A 200 -16.56 -28.50 12.16
C MET A 200 -17.85 -27.96 11.53
N THR A 201 -18.56 -27.09 12.25
CA THR A 201 -19.77 -26.41 11.76
C THR A 201 -19.78 -24.95 12.18
N ALA A 202 -20.38 -24.10 11.36
CA ALA A 202 -20.80 -22.77 11.78
C ALA A 202 -22.13 -22.84 12.55
N GLU A 203 -22.29 -22.04 13.60
CA GLU A 203 -23.52 -21.95 14.39
C GLU A 203 -23.82 -20.51 14.82
N GLY A 204 -25.02 -20.26 15.33
CA GLY A 204 -25.47 -18.93 15.79
C GLY A 204 -25.82 -17.94 14.67
N GLY A 205 -25.63 -18.35 13.41
CA GLY A 205 -25.86 -17.57 12.20
C GLY A 205 -24.80 -16.50 11.97
N THR A 206 -24.62 -16.09 10.71
CA THR A 206 -23.52 -15.19 10.27
C THR A 206 -23.63 -13.72 10.74
N ARG A 207 -24.30 -13.44 11.85
CA ARG A 207 -24.44 -12.12 12.49
C ARG A 207 -23.55 -12.04 13.74
N TRP A 208 -23.95 -11.25 14.74
CA TRP A 208 -23.15 -11.00 15.95
C TRP A 208 -22.94 -12.23 16.84
N ASN A 209 -23.79 -13.25 16.73
CA ASN A 209 -23.71 -14.47 17.54
C ASN A 209 -22.95 -15.61 16.84
N HIS A 210 -22.31 -15.33 15.70
CA HIS A 210 -21.65 -16.35 14.89
C HIS A 210 -20.56 -17.07 15.68
N ALA A 211 -20.42 -18.36 15.44
CA ALA A 211 -19.45 -19.21 16.12
C ALA A 211 -19.01 -20.38 15.22
N ILE A 212 -17.85 -20.97 15.58
CA ILE A 212 -17.40 -22.27 15.08
C ILE A 212 -17.52 -23.29 16.21
N THR A 213 -18.24 -24.37 15.94
CA THR A 213 -18.35 -25.53 16.82
C THR A 213 -17.60 -26.70 16.21
N VAL A 214 -16.90 -27.46 17.05
CA VAL A 214 -16.22 -28.70 16.67
C VAL A 214 -16.81 -29.87 17.45
N ALA A 215 -17.06 -30.96 16.75
CA ALA A 215 -17.49 -32.23 17.31
C ALA A 215 -16.62 -33.36 16.73
N ARG A 216 -16.50 -34.51 17.39
CA ARG A 216 -15.71 -35.65 16.90
C ARG A 216 -16.41 -36.99 17.05
N SER A 217 -16.07 -37.95 16.20
CA SER A 217 -16.54 -39.33 16.29
C SER A 217 -15.47 -40.31 15.81
N THR A 218 -15.46 -41.54 16.33
CA THR A 218 -14.65 -42.63 15.78
C THR A 218 -15.31 -43.30 14.57
N GLN A 219 -16.57 -42.95 14.28
CA GLN A 219 -17.31 -43.44 13.11
C GLN A 219 -17.75 -42.24 12.26
N LEU A 220 -17.53 -42.31 10.96
CA LEU A 220 -17.90 -41.22 10.03
C LEU A 220 -19.39 -40.84 10.15
N THR A 221 -20.27 -41.81 10.37
CA THR A 221 -21.72 -41.63 10.53
C THR A 221 -22.16 -41.20 11.94
N GLY A 222 -21.21 -40.99 12.85
CA GLY A 222 -21.48 -40.59 14.23
C GLY A 222 -21.85 -41.77 15.16
N PRO A 223 -22.36 -41.46 16.37
CA PRO A 223 -22.70 -40.11 16.86
C PRO A 223 -21.45 -39.25 17.07
N TYR A 224 -21.59 -37.94 16.87
CA TYR A 224 -20.54 -36.96 17.12
C TYR A 224 -20.68 -36.40 18.55
N GLU A 225 -19.59 -36.46 19.31
CA GLU A 225 -19.43 -35.81 20.62
C GLU A 225 -19.01 -34.35 20.39
N VAL A 226 -19.71 -33.40 21.00
CA VAL A 226 -19.38 -31.97 20.90
C VAL A 226 -18.25 -31.62 21.85
N ASP A 227 -17.41 -30.65 21.47
CA ASP A 227 -16.39 -30.10 22.34
C ASP A 227 -16.99 -29.58 23.66
N PRO A 228 -16.56 -30.10 24.84
CA PRO A 228 -17.14 -29.72 26.12
C PRO A 228 -16.83 -28.27 26.54
N GLN A 229 -15.87 -27.58 25.91
CA GLN A 229 -15.52 -26.19 26.27
C GLN A 229 -16.36 -25.14 25.53
N GLY A 230 -17.30 -25.57 24.67
CA GLY A 230 -18.14 -24.68 23.89
C GLY A 230 -17.54 -24.37 22.52
N PRO A 231 -17.96 -23.26 21.87
CA PRO A 231 -17.50 -22.96 20.53
C PRO A 231 -15.99 -22.70 20.52
N MET A 232 -15.33 -23.29 19.52
CA MET A 232 -13.90 -23.17 19.29
C MET A 232 -13.49 -21.72 18.98
N LEU A 233 -14.36 -20.97 18.30
CA LEU A 233 -14.14 -19.56 17.96
C LEU A 233 -15.47 -18.79 18.00
N THR A 234 -15.51 -17.62 18.63
CA THR A 234 -16.66 -16.70 18.55
C THR A 234 -16.31 -15.29 19.05
N SER A 235 -16.95 -14.27 18.47
CA SER A 235 -16.95 -12.90 19.00
C SER A 235 -18.24 -12.56 19.76
N ALA A 236 -19.15 -13.52 19.90
CA ALA A 236 -20.47 -13.29 20.49
C ALA A 236 -20.35 -12.72 21.91
N HIS A 237 -21.17 -11.71 22.19
CA HIS A 237 -21.22 -11.01 23.48
C HIS A 237 -19.93 -10.26 23.87
N LYS A 238 -19.02 -10.01 22.92
CA LYS A 238 -17.73 -9.32 23.12
C LYS A 238 -17.58 -8.13 22.14
N PRO A 239 -18.39 -7.06 22.29
CA PRO A 239 -18.43 -5.93 21.35
C PRO A 239 -17.12 -5.12 21.27
N GLU A 240 -16.20 -5.32 22.21
CA GLU A 240 -14.88 -4.71 22.25
C GLU A 240 -13.89 -5.32 21.24
N LEU A 241 -14.13 -6.55 20.77
CA LEU A 241 -13.28 -7.19 19.78
C LEU A 241 -13.38 -6.49 18.42
N GLU A 242 -12.25 -6.26 17.76
CA GLU A 242 -12.24 -5.66 16.42
C GLU A 242 -12.84 -6.61 15.37
N LEU A 243 -12.48 -7.90 15.46
CA LEU A 243 -13.02 -8.95 14.61
C LEU A 243 -14.33 -9.46 15.20
N GLN A 244 -15.45 -9.03 14.64
CA GLN A 244 -16.78 -9.48 15.00
C GLN A 244 -17.25 -10.61 14.07
N LYS A 245 -18.40 -11.24 14.40
CA LYS A 245 -19.03 -12.28 13.58
C LYS A 245 -18.11 -13.48 13.27
N ALA A 246 -17.12 -13.77 14.12
CA ALA A 246 -16.17 -14.85 13.86
C ALA A 246 -16.87 -16.21 13.82
N GLY A 247 -16.86 -16.84 12.65
CA GLY A 247 -17.57 -18.09 12.38
C GLY A 247 -17.24 -18.61 10.98
N HIS A 248 -17.88 -19.70 10.57
CA HIS A 248 -17.76 -20.30 9.23
C HIS A 248 -16.30 -20.40 8.76
N GLY A 249 -15.60 -21.42 9.25
CA GLY A 249 -14.17 -21.59 9.01
C GLY A 249 -13.77 -22.96 8.49
N SER A 250 -12.52 -23.06 8.08
CA SER A 250 -11.89 -24.27 7.58
C SER A 250 -10.41 -24.36 7.98
N LEU A 251 -9.90 -25.59 8.08
CA LEU A 251 -8.56 -25.86 8.62
C LEU A 251 -7.55 -26.16 7.52
N VAL A 252 -6.31 -25.73 7.75
CA VAL A 252 -5.15 -26.15 6.97
C VAL A 252 -3.96 -26.43 7.88
N THR A 253 -3.16 -27.43 7.52
CA THR A 253 -1.89 -27.73 8.19
C THR A 253 -0.74 -27.42 7.23
N THR A 254 0.27 -26.68 7.71
CA THR A 254 1.47 -26.35 6.93
C THR A 254 2.38 -27.58 6.74
N PRO A 255 3.40 -27.53 5.86
CA PRO A 255 4.42 -28.57 5.77
C PRO A 255 5.23 -28.78 7.06
N ASN A 256 5.20 -27.82 7.99
CA ASN A 256 5.89 -27.89 9.28
C ASN A 256 4.96 -28.31 10.44
N ASP A 257 3.80 -28.90 10.12
CA ASP A 257 2.78 -29.33 11.07
C ASP A 257 2.15 -28.20 11.92
N GLU A 258 2.29 -26.94 11.48
CA GLU A 258 1.59 -25.80 12.10
C GLU A 258 0.12 -25.80 11.61
N LEU A 259 -0.83 -25.63 12.53
CA LEU A 259 -2.27 -25.70 12.22
C LEU A 259 -2.90 -24.32 12.22
N TYR A 260 -3.60 -23.98 11.14
CA TYR A 260 -4.30 -22.71 11.00
C TYR A 260 -5.78 -22.92 10.70
N LEU A 261 -6.61 -22.02 11.24
CA LEU A 261 -8.04 -21.93 10.98
C LEU A 261 -8.32 -20.62 10.26
N VAL A 262 -8.80 -20.69 9.01
CA VAL A 262 -9.41 -19.52 8.37
C VAL A 262 -10.86 -19.43 8.77
N HIS A 263 -11.40 -18.22 8.91
CA HIS A 263 -12.79 -17.98 9.25
C HIS A 263 -13.24 -16.63 8.72
N LEU A 264 -14.55 -16.45 8.54
CA LEU A 264 -15.06 -15.12 8.21
C LEU A 264 -15.13 -14.23 9.46
N CYS A 265 -15.07 -12.92 9.27
CA CYS A 265 -15.31 -11.91 10.29
C CYS A 265 -15.97 -10.66 9.69
N GLY A 266 -16.48 -9.76 10.52
CA GLY A 266 -16.87 -8.41 10.11
C GLY A 266 -16.19 -7.37 11.00
N ARG A 267 -15.88 -6.20 10.45
CA ARG A 267 -15.34 -5.07 11.20
C ARG A 267 -16.32 -3.88 11.17
N PRO A 268 -17.03 -3.61 12.27
CA PRO A 268 -18.05 -2.56 12.29
C PRO A 268 -17.46 -1.14 12.35
N VAL A 269 -18.06 -0.20 11.61
CA VAL A 269 -17.72 1.22 11.69
C VAL A 269 -18.53 1.92 12.78
N LYS A 270 -17.87 2.75 13.60
CA LYS A 270 -18.52 3.58 14.62
C LYS A 270 -19.06 4.88 14.00
N PRO A 271 -20.17 5.44 14.50
CA PRO A 271 -21.01 4.92 15.60
C PRO A 271 -22.09 3.91 15.14
N SER A 272 -22.29 3.70 13.84
CA SER A 272 -23.40 2.88 13.30
C SER A 272 -23.40 1.43 13.78
N GLY A 273 -22.22 0.82 13.97
CA GLY A 273 -22.08 -0.61 14.18
C GLY A 273 -22.17 -1.45 12.89
N ASN A 274 -22.29 -0.83 11.72
CA ASN A 274 -22.44 -1.53 10.44
C ASN A 274 -21.10 -1.96 9.85
N CYS A 275 -21.06 -3.08 9.14
CA CYS A 275 -19.88 -3.58 8.43
C CYS A 275 -19.94 -3.16 6.95
N ILE A 276 -19.43 -1.98 6.60
CA ILE A 276 -19.43 -1.50 5.20
C ILE A 276 -18.59 -2.38 4.27
N LEU A 277 -17.53 -2.99 4.79
CA LEU A 277 -16.68 -3.91 4.05
C LEU A 277 -17.32 -5.29 3.86
N GLY A 278 -18.53 -5.52 4.40
CA GLY A 278 -19.18 -6.81 4.43
C GLY A 278 -18.49 -7.78 5.41
N ARG A 279 -18.48 -9.06 5.03
CA ARG A 279 -17.74 -10.12 5.72
C ARG A 279 -16.39 -10.35 5.03
N GLU A 280 -15.31 -10.32 5.79
CA GLU A 280 -13.91 -10.47 5.40
C GLU A 280 -13.38 -11.85 5.84
N THR A 281 -12.20 -12.26 5.39
CA THR A 281 -11.56 -13.52 5.86
C THR A 281 -10.38 -13.22 6.78
N ALA A 282 -10.37 -13.85 7.95
CA ALA A 282 -9.30 -13.84 8.93
C ALA A 282 -8.73 -15.26 9.12
N ILE A 283 -7.57 -15.35 9.77
CA ILE A 283 -6.86 -16.60 10.05
C ILE A 283 -6.38 -16.63 11.50
N GLN A 284 -6.46 -17.78 12.15
CA GLN A 284 -6.06 -18.00 13.55
C GLN A 284 -5.08 -19.16 13.66
N LEU A 285 -4.08 -19.01 14.52
CA LEU A 285 -3.13 -20.08 14.84
C LEU A 285 -3.74 -21.02 15.89
N CYS A 286 -3.77 -22.31 15.57
CA CYS A 286 -4.43 -23.33 16.37
C CYS A 286 -3.46 -24.46 16.76
N GLU A 287 -3.88 -25.25 17.74
CA GLU A 287 -3.21 -26.47 18.15
C GLU A 287 -4.22 -27.57 18.51
N TRP A 288 -3.77 -28.81 18.41
CA TRP A 288 -4.47 -29.95 18.98
C TRP A 288 -4.00 -30.15 20.42
N THR A 289 -4.92 -30.12 21.37
CA THR A 289 -4.62 -30.35 22.78
C THR A 289 -4.36 -31.83 23.07
N GLU A 290 -3.76 -32.13 24.23
CA GLU A 290 -3.49 -33.52 24.65
C GLU A 290 -4.76 -34.38 24.75
N ASP A 291 -5.91 -33.79 25.12
CA ASP A 291 -7.22 -34.45 25.16
C ASP A 291 -7.91 -34.52 23.76
N GLY A 292 -7.21 -34.07 22.72
CA GLY A 292 -7.58 -34.22 21.32
C GLY A 292 -8.65 -33.23 20.86
N TRP A 293 -8.65 -31.99 21.33
CA TRP A 293 -9.54 -30.94 20.88
C TRP A 293 -8.79 -29.80 20.21
N LEU A 294 -9.48 -29.03 19.37
CA LEU A 294 -8.89 -27.91 18.64
C LEU A 294 -8.97 -26.64 19.47
N ARG A 295 -7.84 -25.97 19.72
CA ARG A 295 -7.79 -24.70 20.46
C ARG A 295 -6.99 -23.65 19.72
N LEU A 296 -7.21 -22.39 20.06
CA LEU A 296 -6.33 -21.30 19.68
C LEU A 296 -5.06 -21.34 20.54
N VAL A 297 -3.90 -21.09 19.93
CA VAL A 297 -2.60 -21.12 20.65
C VAL A 297 -2.49 -20.02 21.71
N ASN A 298 -3.16 -18.88 21.52
CA ASN A 298 -3.21 -17.80 22.50
C ASN A 298 -4.21 -18.05 23.65
N GLY A 299 -4.91 -19.20 23.63
CA GLY A 299 -5.95 -19.55 24.59
C GLY A 299 -7.28 -18.84 24.34
N GLY A 300 -8.33 -19.35 25.00
CA GLY A 300 -9.69 -18.85 24.82
C GLY A 300 -10.29 -19.19 23.45
N ASN A 301 -11.29 -18.40 23.04
CA ASN A 301 -12.00 -18.55 21.77
C ASN A 301 -12.18 -17.22 21.02
N ASP A 302 -11.34 -16.23 21.35
CA ASP A 302 -11.41 -14.89 20.76
C ASP A 302 -10.60 -14.82 19.46
N PRO A 303 -11.17 -14.33 18.35
CA PRO A 303 -10.39 -14.07 17.14
C PRO A 303 -9.36 -12.97 17.39
N GLN A 304 -8.12 -13.21 17.00
CA GLN A 304 -7.02 -12.27 17.15
C GLN A 304 -6.81 -11.44 15.89
N VAL A 305 -6.54 -10.14 16.07
CA VAL A 305 -6.15 -9.25 14.97
C VAL A 305 -4.74 -9.56 14.48
N THR A 306 -3.82 -9.86 15.41
CA THR A 306 -2.44 -10.16 15.09
C THR A 306 -2.07 -11.53 15.65
N ILE A 307 -1.52 -12.39 14.80
CA ILE A 307 -1.04 -13.73 15.19
C ILE A 307 0.37 -13.98 14.65
N ALA A 308 1.04 -15.01 15.18
CA ALA A 308 2.32 -15.46 14.64
C ALA A 308 2.15 -16.01 13.22
N ALA A 309 2.98 -15.53 12.30
CA ALA A 309 3.08 -16.07 10.95
C ALA A 309 3.80 -17.43 10.97
N PRO A 310 3.50 -18.33 10.01
CA PRO A 310 4.16 -19.62 9.94
C PRO A 310 5.65 -19.44 9.61
N SER A 311 6.44 -20.46 9.92
CA SER A 311 7.89 -20.46 9.62
C SER A 311 8.18 -20.76 8.14
N LEU A 312 7.59 -19.97 7.23
CA LEU A 312 7.68 -20.12 5.78
C LEU A 312 8.44 -18.93 5.14
N PRO A 313 9.07 -19.13 3.97
CA PRO A 313 9.65 -18.04 3.18
C PRO A 313 8.58 -17.01 2.81
N GLU A 314 8.94 -15.73 2.82
CA GLU A 314 8.01 -14.67 2.41
C GLU A 314 7.75 -14.75 0.90
N TYR A 315 6.49 -14.59 0.51
CA TYR A 315 6.06 -14.63 -0.87
C TYR A 315 5.10 -13.47 -1.17
N ARG A 316 5.63 -12.38 -1.72
CA ARG A 316 4.83 -11.18 -2.04
C ARG A 316 4.30 -11.22 -3.47
N PHE A 317 3.07 -10.80 -3.63
CA PHE A 317 2.47 -10.49 -4.93
C PHE A 317 2.75 -9.05 -5.31
N HIS A 318 2.70 -8.75 -6.62
CA HIS A 318 2.76 -7.37 -7.09
C HIS A 318 1.38 -6.74 -6.88
N SER A 319 1.29 -5.67 -6.08
CA SER A 319 0.04 -4.95 -5.90
C SER A 319 -0.38 -4.26 -7.20
N ILE A 320 -1.61 -4.53 -7.66
CA ILE A 320 -2.25 -3.85 -8.82
C ILE A 320 -3.13 -2.68 -8.33
N ALA A 321 -3.08 -2.32 -7.04
CA ALA A 321 -3.78 -1.13 -6.55
C ALA A 321 -3.32 0.11 -7.34
N GLY A 322 -4.27 0.98 -7.70
CA GLY A 322 -4.01 2.21 -8.44
C GLY A 322 -5.00 2.46 -9.57
N ARG A 323 -4.50 3.12 -10.61
CA ARG A 323 -5.29 3.60 -11.76
C ARG A 323 -5.29 2.60 -12.91
N VAL A 324 -6.48 2.31 -13.43
CA VAL A 324 -6.72 1.46 -14.61
C VAL A 324 -7.11 2.35 -15.78
N ASP A 325 -6.22 2.53 -16.76
CA ASP A 325 -6.45 3.35 -17.97
C ASP A 325 -7.13 2.59 -19.13
N PHE A 326 -7.72 1.42 -18.83
CA PHE A 326 -8.45 0.57 -19.79
C PHE A 326 -7.72 0.28 -21.12
N SER A 327 -6.39 0.38 -21.13
CA SER A 327 -5.52 0.05 -22.27
C SER A 327 -5.11 -1.43 -22.27
N VAL A 328 -6.04 -2.29 -21.83
CA VAL A 328 -5.85 -3.72 -21.60
C VAL A 328 -6.88 -4.52 -22.41
N ASP A 329 -6.56 -5.78 -22.72
CA ASP A 329 -7.44 -6.64 -23.53
C ASP A 329 -8.66 -7.17 -22.75
N ARG A 330 -8.56 -7.20 -21.42
CA ARG A 330 -9.59 -7.69 -20.50
C ARG A 330 -9.58 -6.81 -19.25
N LEU A 331 -10.75 -6.68 -18.61
CA LEU A 331 -10.80 -5.99 -17.33
C LEU A 331 -9.94 -6.73 -16.28
N PRO A 332 -9.28 -5.98 -15.37
CA PRO A 332 -8.62 -6.56 -14.21
C PRO A 332 -9.56 -7.47 -13.41
N ILE A 333 -8.99 -8.49 -12.76
CA ILE A 333 -9.73 -9.58 -12.09
C ILE A 333 -10.61 -9.09 -10.93
N GLU A 334 -10.32 -7.91 -10.40
CA GLU A 334 -11.04 -7.25 -9.31
C GLU A 334 -12.42 -6.75 -9.74
N PHE A 335 -12.65 -6.55 -11.05
CA PHE A 335 -13.93 -6.11 -11.57
C PHE A 335 -14.89 -7.27 -11.80
N GLN A 336 -16.07 -7.17 -11.18
CA GLN A 336 -17.19 -8.07 -11.38
C GLN A 336 -18.40 -7.31 -11.95
N SER A 337 -19.27 -8.05 -12.63
CA SER A 337 -20.60 -7.62 -13.05
C SER A 337 -21.66 -8.23 -12.15
N LEU A 338 -22.87 -7.69 -12.18
CA LEU A 338 -24.01 -8.29 -11.48
C LEU A 338 -24.65 -9.37 -12.36
N ARG A 339 -24.64 -10.63 -11.88
CA ARG A 339 -25.35 -11.81 -12.38
C ARG A 339 -24.97 -12.32 -13.78
N GLU A 340 -24.73 -11.43 -14.72
CA GLU A 340 -24.44 -11.72 -16.12
C GLU A 340 -22.94 -11.70 -16.40
N PRO A 341 -22.42 -12.56 -17.31
CA PRO A 341 -21.06 -12.47 -17.79
C PRO A 341 -20.75 -11.15 -18.52
N GLN A 342 -19.47 -10.77 -18.47
CA GLN A 342 -18.93 -9.66 -19.26
C GLN A 342 -18.82 -10.08 -20.73
N HIS A 343 -19.45 -9.32 -21.64
CA HIS A 343 -19.36 -9.59 -23.07
C HIS A 343 -19.59 -8.33 -23.94
N GLU A 344 -19.15 -8.39 -25.19
CA GLU A 344 -19.12 -7.26 -26.16
C GLU A 344 -20.51 -6.63 -26.47
N GLY A 345 -21.58 -7.32 -26.08
CA GLY A 345 -22.95 -6.86 -26.27
C GLY A 345 -23.34 -5.66 -25.41
N TRP A 346 -22.62 -5.43 -24.30
CA TRP A 346 -22.88 -4.32 -23.38
C TRP A 346 -21.63 -3.62 -22.84
N LEU A 347 -20.49 -4.31 -22.85
CA LEU A 347 -19.21 -3.82 -22.38
C LEU A 347 -18.16 -3.98 -23.49
N SER A 348 -17.36 -2.95 -23.78
CA SER A 348 -16.27 -3.07 -24.77
C SER A 348 -15.06 -2.24 -24.37
N LEU A 349 -13.87 -2.87 -24.46
CA LEU A 349 -12.56 -2.20 -24.40
C LEU A 349 -11.99 -1.93 -25.81
N LYS A 350 -12.67 -2.41 -26.86
CA LYS A 350 -12.21 -2.40 -28.25
C LYS A 350 -12.92 -1.38 -29.12
N ASP A 351 -14.18 -1.08 -28.81
CA ASP A 351 -15.00 -0.11 -29.56
C ASP A 351 -14.34 1.28 -29.54
N ARG A 352 -13.55 1.56 -28.50
CA ARG A 352 -12.70 2.73 -28.35
C ARG A 352 -11.46 2.38 -27.50
N PRO A 353 -10.30 2.09 -28.11
CA PRO A 353 -9.09 1.75 -27.37
C PRO A 353 -8.70 2.81 -26.33
N GLY A 354 -8.27 2.38 -25.15
CA GLY A 354 -7.97 3.25 -24.00
C GLY A 354 -9.20 3.74 -23.23
N PHE A 355 -10.39 3.19 -23.51
CA PHE A 355 -11.63 3.49 -22.81
C PHE A 355 -12.41 2.21 -22.51
N LEU A 356 -13.10 2.21 -21.37
CA LEU A 356 -14.19 1.28 -21.11
C LEU A 356 -15.50 1.87 -21.62
N ARG A 357 -16.10 1.22 -22.62
CA ARG A 357 -17.44 1.56 -23.11
C ARG A 357 -18.50 0.70 -22.44
N LEU A 358 -19.46 1.33 -21.77
CA LEU A 358 -20.67 0.68 -21.26
C LEU A 358 -21.89 1.14 -22.08
N LYS A 359 -22.62 0.21 -22.69
CA LYS A 359 -23.87 0.47 -23.42
C LYS A 359 -25.02 0.47 -22.43
N GLY A 360 -25.78 1.56 -22.35
CA GLY A 360 -26.87 1.73 -21.38
C GLY A 360 -27.91 0.60 -21.48
N ARG A 361 -28.25 0.02 -20.33
CA ARG A 361 -29.27 -1.04 -20.21
C ARG A 361 -30.26 -0.69 -19.10
N GLU A 362 -30.66 -1.66 -18.30
CA GLU A 362 -31.73 -1.53 -17.31
C GLU A 362 -31.30 -0.68 -16.10
N SER A 363 -32.26 -0.37 -15.23
CA SER A 363 -32.01 0.41 -14.02
C SER A 363 -31.21 -0.36 -12.97
N LEU A 364 -30.69 0.37 -11.98
CA LEU A 364 -30.03 -0.18 -10.79
C LEU A 364 -30.97 -1.03 -9.91
N SER A 365 -32.27 -1.03 -10.18
CA SER A 365 -33.26 -1.86 -9.49
C SER A 365 -33.40 -3.25 -10.10
N SER A 366 -32.82 -3.50 -11.27
CA SER A 366 -33.05 -4.73 -12.02
C SER A 366 -32.17 -5.87 -11.51
N THR A 367 -32.76 -7.04 -11.32
CA THR A 367 -32.02 -8.29 -11.11
C THR A 367 -31.71 -9.01 -12.43
N GLN A 368 -31.95 -8.37 -13.58
CA GLN A 368 -31.72 -8.96 -14.91
C GLN A 368 -30.41 -8.44 -15.52
N ARG A 369 -30.44 -7.39 -16.34
CA ARG A 369 -29.33 -6.97 -17.20
C ARG A 369 -28.90 -5.53 -16.94
N GLN A 370 -28.04 -5.35 -15.94
CA GLN A 370 -27.40 -4.06 -15.66
C GLN A 370 -26.11 -3.89 -16.48
N SER A 371 -25.84 -2.68 -16.95
CA SER A 371 -24.49 -2.32 -17.40
C SER A 371 -23.74 -1.69 -16.24
N LEU A 372 -23.27 -2.55 -15.34
CA LEU A 372 -22.52 -2.19 -14.15
C LEU A 372 -21.30 -3.10 -14.03
N ILE A 373 -20.13 -2.49 -13.85
CA ILE A 373 -18.90 -3.16 -13.43
C ILE A 373 -18.37 -2.47 -12.19
N ALA A 374 -17.98 -3.25 -11.19
CA ALA A 374 -17.53 -2.71 -9.92
C ALA A 374 -16.48 -3.60 -9.28
N ARG A 375 -15.71 -3.02 -8.36
CA ARG A 375 -14.80 -3.75 -7.47
C ARG A 375 -15.21 -3.56 -6.02
N ARG A 376 -14.75 -4.46 -5.15
CA ARG A 376 -14.98 -4.39 -3.70
C ARG A 376 -14.32 -3.16 -3.10
N GLN A 377 -14.95 -2.57 -2.10
CA GLN A 377 -14.26 -1.73 -1.12
C GLN A 377 -13.49 -2.61 -0.14
N GLN A 378 -12.18 -2.39 0.01
CA GLN A 378 -11.27 -3.21 0.82
C GLN A 378 -10.60 -2.41 1.96
N ALA A 379 -10.85 -1.10 2.04
CA ALA A 379 -10.44 -0.23 3.14
C ALA A 379 -11.59 0.68 3.57
N PHE A 380 -11.60 1.07 4.85
CA PHE A 380 -12.63 1.98 5.40
C PHE A 380 -12.56 3.39 4.83
N SER A 381 -11.38 3.78 4.34
CA SER A 381 -11.14 5.09 3.77
C SER A 381 -10.57 4.92 2.38
N ILE A 382 -11.28 5.38 1.35
CA ILE A 382 -10.91 5.23 -0.05
C ILE A 382 -11.27 6.47 -0.86
N GLU A 383 -10.55 6.69 -1.94
CA GLU A 383 -10.96 7.63 -2.99
C GLU A 383 -11.06 6.88 -4.32
N VAL A 384 -12.13 7.17 -5.03
CA VAL A 384 -12.38 6.61 -6.35
C VAL A 384 -12.54 7.74 -7.35
N LYS A 385 -11.80 7.69 -8.46
CA LYS A 385 -11.88 8.68 -9.54
C LYS A 385 -12.12 8.01 -10.88
N THR A 386 -12.85 8.69 -11.75
CA THR A 386 -13.02 8.34 -13.16
C THR A 386 -13.19 9.59 -13.99
N VAL A 387 -12.99 9.47 -15.30
CA VAL A 387 -13.47 10.44 -16.29
C VAL A 387 -14.48 9.78 -17.21
N ILE A 388 -15.57 10.49 -17.52
CA ILE A 388 -16.66 10.02 -18.37
C ILE A 388 -16.89 10.97 -19.54
N GLU A 389 -17.05 10.40 -20.72
CA GLU A 389 -17.61 11.03 -21.91
C GLU A 389 -18.99 10.42 -22.20
N TYR A 390 -20.04 11.22 -21.97
CA TYR A 390 -21.42 10.80 -22.13
C TYR A 390 -22.29 11.96 -22.61
N ASN A 391 -23.16 11.71 -23.61
CA ASN A 391 -24.01 12.74 -24.23
C ASN A 391 -25.48 12.32 -24.19
N PRO A 392 -26.11 12.28 -23.00
CA PRO A 392 -27.50 11.87 -22.85
C PRO A 392 -28.43 12.83 -23.60
N GLU A 393 -29.54 12.30 -24.11
CA GLU A 393 -30.56 13.04 -24.88
C GLU A 393 -31.93 13.06 -24.19
N SER A 394 -32.02 12.42 -23.01
CA SER A 394 -33.26 12.27 -22.25
C SER A 394 -32.92 11.88 -20.81
N PHE A 395 -33.78 12.25 -19.86
CA PHE A 395 -33.72 11.83 -18.45
C PHE A 395 -33.69 10.30 -18.27
N GLN A 396 -34.08 9.54 -19.29
CA GLN A 396 -34.00 8.07 -19.31
C GLN A 396 -32.56 7.53 -19.41
N GLN A 397 -31.57 8.39 -19.65
CA GLN A 397 -30.19 8.04 -19.94
C GLN A 397 -29.26 8.60 -18.87
N MET A 398 -28.61 7.70 -18.12
CA MET A 398 -27.72 8.05 -17.02
C MET A 398 -26.42 7.25 -17.11
N ALA A 399 -25.29 7.84 -16.71
CA ALA A 399 -24.04 7.10 -16.56
C ALA A 399 -23.10 7.81 -15.57
N GLY A 400 -22.29 7.06 -14.82
CA GLY A 400 -21.43 7.65 -13.79
C GLY A 400 -20.78 6.67 -12.83
N LEU A 401 -20.48 7.16 -11.63
CA LEU A 401 -19.76 6.47 -10.55
C LEU A 401 -20.71 6.09 -9.42
N ILE A 402 -20.73 4.82 -9.02
CA ILE A 402 -21.68 4.26 -8.05
C ILE A 402 -20.97 3.66 -6.84
N TYR A 403 -21.56 3.87 -5.65
CA TYR A 403 -21.27 3.13 -4.41
C TYR A 403 -22.48 2.24 -4.08
N TYR A 404 -22.32 0.93 -4.23
CA TYR A 404 -23.41 -0.02 -4.37
C TYR A 404 -23.29 -1.17 -3.38
N TYR A 405 -24.39 -1.56 -2.76
CA TYR A 405 -24.50 -2.82 -2.02
C TYR A 405 -25.37 -3.81 -2.78
N ASN A 406 -26.64 -3.44 -3.02
CA ASN A 406 -27.62 -4.25 -3.73
C ASN A 406 -28.67 -3.36 -4.43
N THR A 407 -29.68 -3.97 -5.06
CA THR A 407 -30.65 -3.20 -5.87
C THR A 407 -31.43 -2.19 -5.05
N ARG A 408 -31.44 -2.30 -3.71
CA ARG A 408 -32.20 -1.47 -2.78
C ARG A 408 -31.34 -0.50 -1.97
N ASN A 409 -30.01 -0.59 -2.07
CA ASN A 409 -29.06 0.18 -1.27
C ASN A 409 -27.86 0.62 -2.14
N TYR A 410 -27.84 1.89 -2.54
CA TYR A 410 -26.75 2.50 -3.29
C TYR A 410 -26.76 4.03 -3.22
N HIS A 411 -25.60 4.64 -3.46
CA HIS A 411 -25.42 6.06 -3.73
C HIS A 411 -24.80 6.22 -5.12
N TYR A 412 -25.29 7.16 -5.93
CA TYR A 412 -24.91 7.27 -7.35
C TYR A 412 -24.74 8.73 -7.78
N VAL A 413 -23.54 9.09 -8.26
CA VAL A 413 -23.30 10.36 -8.97
C VAL A 413 -23.26 10.09 -10.48
N PHE A 414 -24.08 10.80 -11.23
CA PHE A 414 -24.38 10.47 -12.62
C PHE A 414 -24.52 11.69 -13.51
N VAL A 415 -24.22 11.50 -14.78
CA VAL A 415 -24.47 12.45 -15.87
C VAL A 415 -25.80 12.07 -16.52
N SER A 416 -26.72 13.02 -16.65
CA SER A 416 -28.04 12.84 -17.28
C SER A 416 -28.43 14.07 -18.12
N TYR A 417 -29.64 14.06 -18.64
CA TYR A 417 -30.22 15.14 -19.44
C TYR A 417 -31.57 15.55 -18.85
N ASP A 418 -31.77 16.86 -18.73
CA ASP A 418 -33.03 17.48 -18.37
C ASP A 418 -33.54 18.33 -19.55
N ASP A 419 -34.86 18.39 -19.75
CA ASP A 419 -35.47 19.09 -20.89
C ASP A 419 -35.30 20.62 -20.83
N GLU A 420 -35.16 21.19 -19.62
CA GLU A 420 -34.98 22.63 -19.41
C GLU A 420 -33.50 23.02 -19.26
N PHE A 421 -32.71 22.21 -18.55
CA PHE A 421 -31.32 22.53 -18.20
C PHE A 421 -30.27 21.82 -19.07
N GLY A 422 -30.70 20.90 -19.93
CA GLY A 422 -29.82 20.12 -20.78
C GLY A 422 -28.97 19.13 -19.96
N LYS A 423 -27.71 18.97 -20.34
CA LYS A 423 -26.79 18.00 -19.73
C LYS A 423 -26.36 18.46 -18.33
N TYR A 424 -26.58 17.61 -17.33
CA TYR A 424 -26.25 17.92 -15.94
C TYR A 424 -25.59 16.73 -15.20
N VAL A 425 -24.96 17.04 -14.07
CA VAL A 425 -24.52 16.05 -13.08
C VAL A 425 -25.47 16.08 -11.88
N GLY A 426 -25.99 14.91 -11.50
CA GLY A 426 -26.89 14.71 -10.37
C GLY A 426 -26.39 13.66 -9.39
N VAL A 427 -26.99 13.64 -8.20
CA VAL A 427 -26.73 12.63 -7.17
C VAL A 427 -28.06 12.04 -6.72
N MET A 428 -28.12 10.72 -6.63
CA MET A 428 -29.25 10.00 -6.07
C MET A 428 -28.79 9.00 -5.00
N SER A 429 -29.70 8.72 -4.08
CA SER A 429 -29.54 7.74 -3.02
C SER A 429 -30.72 6.78 -3.03
N ARG A 430 -30.44 5.51 -2.74
CA ARG A 430 -31.44 4.52 -2.43
C ARG A 430 -31.06 3.83 -1.13
N ASN A 431 -31.95 3.86 -0.15
CA ASN A 431 -31.76 3.21 1.15
C ASN A 431 -32.98 2.37 1.49
N ARG A 432 -32.81 1.05 1.62
CA ARG A 432 -33.87 0.06 1.88
C ARG A 432 -35.05 0.14 0.89
N GLY A 433 -34.77 0.58 -0.33
CA GLY A 433 -35.74 0.74 -1.39
C GLY A 433 -36.36 2.14 -1.49
N VAL A 434 -36.17 3.00 -0.49
CA VAL A 434 -36.58 4.43 -0.53
C VAL A 434 -35.62 5.16 -1.46
N TYR A 435 -36.16 5.82 -2.46
CA TYR A 435 -35.42 6.56 -3.48
C TYR A 435 -35.46 8.07 -3.19
N GLU A 436 -34.32 8.74 -3.36
CA GLU A 436 -34.21 10.18 -3.21
C GLU A 436 -33.23 10.76 -4.25
N GLU A 437 -33.62 11.86 -4.91
CA GLU A 437 -32.70 12.69 -5.70
C GLU A 437 -32.24 13.87 -4.84
N LEU A 438 -30.93 14.03 -4.70
CA LEU A 438 -30.32 15.00 -3.79
C LEU A 438 -30.00 16.29 -4.55
N ILE A 439 -31.07 16.99 -4.92
CA ILE A 439 -31.05 18.19 -5.75
C ILE A 439 -30.72 19.41 -4.89
N GLN A 440 -29.45 19.58 -4.52
CA GLN A 440 -29.01 20.83 -3.88
C GLN A 440 -28.30 21.77 -4.85
N ASN A 441 -27.62 21.26 -5.88
CA ASN A 441 -27.04 22.04 -6.97
C ASN A 441 -26.92 21.16 -8.22
N TRP A 442 -27.79 21.34 -9.22
CA TRP A 442 -27.53 20.75 -10.55
C TRP A 442 -26.33 21.45 -11.17
N ILE A 443 -25.34 20.66 -11.58
CA ILE A 443 -24.12 21.19 -12.17
C ILE A 443 -24.26 21.06 -13.67
N SER A 444 -24.63 22.17 -14.33
CA SER A 444 -24.74 22.26 -15.78
C SER A 444 -23.37 22.02 -16.41
N ILE A 445 -23.32 21.15 -17.42
CA ILE A 445 -22.07 20.82 -18.12
C ILE A 445 -22.17 21.29 -19.57
N GLU A 446 -21.18 22.07 -20.01
CA GLU A 446 -21.03 22.45 -21.41
C GLU A 446 -20.87 21.22 -22.31
N GLU A 447 -21.51 21.24 -23.47
CA GLU A 447 -21.42 20.14 -24.44
C GLU A 447 -19.97 19.93 -24.90
N GLY A 448 -19.57 18.66 -25.07
CA GLY A 448 -18.21 18.30 -25.50
C GLY A 448 -17.13 18.28 -24.43
N LYS A 449 -17.40 18.72 -23.18
CA LYS A 449 -16.44 18.58 -22.07
C LYS A 449 -16.43 17.18 -21.47
N ARG A 450 -15.23 16.74 -21.08
CA ARG A 450 -15.02 15.58 -20.20
C ARG A 450 -15.52 15.91 -18.81
N ILE A 451 -16.07 14.90 -18.13
CA ILE A 451 -16.58 15.03 -16.77
C ILE A 451 -15.77 14.10 -15.89
N TYR A 452 -15.09 14.64 -14.90
CA TYR A 452 -14.37 13.88 -13.91
C TYR A 452 -15.29 13.69 -12.71
N LEU A 453 -15.46 12.45 -12.26
CA LEU A 453 -16.29 12.08 -11.12
C LEU A 453 -15.41 11.47 -10.04
N LYS A 454 -15.70 11.80 -8.79
CA LYS A 454 -14.96 11.31 -7.65
C LYS A 454 -15.88 10.97 -6.49
N ALA A 455 -15.56 9.90 -5.77
CA ALA A 455 -16.15 9.53 -4.50
C ALA A 455 -15.03 9.46 -3.45
N ASP A 456 -15.16 10.25 -2.38
CA ASP A 456 -14.29 10.16 -1.20
C ASP A 456 -15.10 9.52 -0.07
N ILE A 457 -14.68 8.34 0.38
CA ILE A 457 -15.33 7.59 1.45
C ILE A 457 -14.38 7.57 2.63
N HIS A 458 -14.84 8.01 3.79
CA HIS A 458 -14.10 7.98 5.04
C HIS A 458 -14.99 7.41 6.15
N HIS A 459 -14.80 6.13 6.45
CA HIS A 459 -15.63 5.37 7.40
C HIS A 459 -17.13 5.47 7.08
N THR A 460 -17.87 6.30 7.82
CA THR A 460 -19.32 6.47 7.68
C THR A 460 -19.71 7.58 6.71
N GLU A 461 -18.75 8.35 6.19
CA GLU A 461 -19.00 9.50 5.34
C GLU A 461 -18.66 9.19 3.89
N LEU A 462 -19.51 9.62 2.97
CA LEU A 462 -19.26 9.62 1.52
C LEU A 462 -19.52 11.03 0.99
N GLN A 463 -18.55 11.62 0.30
CA GLN A 463 -18.74 12.84 -0.48
C GLN A 463 -18.44 12.58 -1.95
N PHE A 464 -19.37 12.94 -2.83
CA PHE A 464 -19.11 12.97 -4.27
C PHE A 464 -18.56 14.33 -4.69
N PHE A 465 -17.73 14.33 -5.73
CA PHE A 465 -17.21 15.52 -6.37
C PHE A 465 -17.27 15.39 -7.89
N VAL A 466 -17.33 16.54 -8.55
CA VAL A 466 -17.21 16.66 -10.00
C VAL A 466 -16.16 17.69 -10.37
N SER A 467 -15.53 17.49 -11.53
CA SER A 467 -14.61 18.44 -12.14
C SER A 467 -14.77 18.42 -13.68
N THR A 468 -14.41 19.52 -14.34
CA THR A 468 -14.37 19.60 -15.81
C THR A 468 -12.95 19.64 -16.39
N ASP A 469 -11.94 19.79 -15.54
CA ASP A 469 -10.52 19.82 -15.90
C ASP A 469 -9.72 18.68 -15.25
N GLY A 470 -10.23 18.06 -14.19
CA GLY A 470 -9.58 17.02 -13.40
C GLY A 470 -8.80 17.55 -12.20
N ASP A 471 -8.67 18.88 -12.08
CA ASP A 471 -7.85 19.56 -11.07
C ASP A 471 -8.73 20.29 -10.04
N GLN A 472 -9.69 21.08 -10.49
CA GLN A 472 -10.60 21.84 -9.63
C GLN A 472 -11.86 21.02 -9.37
N TRP A 473 -12.02 20.56 -8.13
CA TRP A 473 -13.14 19.72 -7.71
C TRP A 473 -14.18 20.53 -6.94
N ILE A 474 -15.45 20.34 -7.30
CA ILE A 474 -16.59 20.87 -6.56
C ILE A 474 -17.42 19.73 -5.99
N GLU A 475 -17.96 19.92 -4.80
CA GLU A 475 -18.85 18.96 -4.15
C GLU A 475 -20.12 18.76 -4.99
N ALA A 476 -20.45 17.49 -5.25
CA ALA A 476 -21.68 17.09 -5.92
C ALA A 476 -22.63 16.50 -4.86
N GLY A 477 -23.67 17.26 -4.50
CA GLY A 477 -24.63 16.88 -3.46
C GLY A 477 -24.07 16.95 -2.03
N PRO A 478 -24.89 16.63 -1.03
CA PRO A 478 -24.48 16.63 0.37
C PRO A 478 -23.59 15.41 0.70
N THR A 479 -22.93 15.47 1.85
CA THR A 479 -22.27 14.28 2.43
C THR A 479 -23.31 13.24 2.80
N LEU A 480 -23.08 12.00 2.35
CA LEU A 480 -23.98 10.86 2.49
C LEU A 480 -23.47 9.91 3.57
N ASP A 481 -24.40 9.20 4.20
CA ASP A 481 -24.07 8.12 5.13
C ASP A 481 -23.62 6.88 4.33
N ALA A 482 -22.32 6.59 4.36
CA ALA A 482 -21.74 5.41 3.74
C ALA A 482 -22.09 4.11 4.49
N SER A 483 -22.48 4.20 5.77
CA SER A 483 -22.79 3.05 6.61
C SER A 483 -24.06 2.31 6.19
N VAL A 484 -24.92 2.94 5.38
CA VAL A 484 -26.13 2.32 4.80
C VAL A 484 -25.82 1.32 3.68
N ILE A 485 -24.59 1.34 3.17
CA ILE A 485 -24.08 0.40 2.17
C ILE A 485 -23.32 -0.71 2.92
N SER A 486 -24.08 -1.56 3.62
CA SER A 486 -23.56 -2.58 4.54
C SER A 486 -24.51 -3.76 4.70
N ASP A 487 -23.99 -4.87 5.24
CA ASP A 487 -24.79 -6.08 5.52
C ASP A 487 -25.98 -5.80 6.43
N GLU A 488 -25.73 -5.07 7.51
CA GLU A 488 -26.73 -4.74 8.54
C GLU A 488 -27.85 -3.86 7.99
N ASN A 489 -27.51 -2.89 7.14
CA ASN A 489 -28.53 -2.00 6.59
C ASN A 489 -29.32 -2.67 5.47
N ALA A 490 -28.69 -3.55 4.67
CA ALA A 490 -29.36 -4.30 3.63
C ALA A 490 -30.38 -5.32 4.18
N GLU A 491 -30.16 -5.84 5.38
CA GLU A 491 -31.13 -6.67 6.07
C GLU A 491 -32.37 -5.86 6.51
N LEU A 492 -33.54 -6.43 6.26
CA LEU A 492 -34.82 -5.89 6.68
C LEU A 492 -35.62 -6.98 7.38
N VAL A 493 -35.90 -6.79 8.67
CA VAL A 493 -36.80 -7.65 9.45
C VAL A 493 -38.01 -6.82 9.87
N LYS A 494 -39.21 -7.29 9.55
CA LYS A 494 -40.47 -6.66 9.93
C LYS A 494 -41.36 -7.67 10.65
N ASP A 495 -41.81 -7.32 11.85
CA ASP A 495 -42.66 -8.17 12.69
C ASP A 495 -42.08 -9.58 12.92
N GLY A 496 -40.75 -9.68 13.03
CA GLY A 496 -40.01 -10.94 13.20
C GLY A 496 -39.82 -11.77 11.93
N VAL A 497 -40.22 -11.25 10.77
CA VAL A 497 -40.05 -11.89 9.45
C VAL A 497 -38.95 -11.17 8.69
N ALA A 498 -37.91 -11.91 8.27
CA ALA A 498 -36.92 -11.39 7.34
C ALA A 498 -37.59 -11.15 5.97
N LEU A 499 -37.41 -9.95 5.43
CA LEU A 499 -37.88 -9.52 4.10
C LEU A 499 -36.74 -9.35 3.11
N ASP A 500 -35.53 -9.04 3.59
CA ASP A 500 -34.29 -8.99 2.80
C ASP A 500 -33.11 -9.46 3.66
N GLN A 501 -32.02 -9.92 3.02
CA GLN A 501 -30.78 -10.33 3.67
C GLN A 501 -29.56 -9.64 3.03
N GLY A 502 -28.61 -9.23 3.88
CA GLY A 502 -27.29 -8.76 3.44
C GLY A 502 -26.20 -9.80 3.71
N PHE A 503 -25.51 -10.25 2.65
CA PHE A 503 -24.40 -11.20 2.74
C PHE A 503 -23.15 -10.81 1.91
N THR A 504 -23.20 -9.68 1.22
CA THR A 504 -22.12 -9.22 0.33
C THR A 504 -21.19 -8.22 1.04
N GLY A 505 -21.29 -6.95 0.68
CA GLY A 505 -20.42 -5.86 1.12
C GLY A 505 -20.42 -4.75 0.08
N ALA A 506 -19.82 -3.60 0.42
CA ALA A 506 -19.86 -2.45 -0.47
C ALA A 506 -18.94 -2.60 -1.69
N PHE A 507 -19.44 -2.14 -2.83
CA PHE A 507 -18.73 -2.06 -4.10
C PHE A 507 -18.69 -0.61 -4.60
N VAL A 508 -17.61 -0.27 -5.29
CA VAL A 508 -17.45 0.99 -6.03
C VAL A 508 -17.23 0.67 -7.50
N GLY A 509 -17.94 1.36 -8.39
CA GLY A 509 -17.96 0.97 -9.79
C GLY A 509 -18.48 2.00 -10.77
N LEU A 510 -18.55 1.59 -12.03
CA LEU A 510 -18.99 2.38 -13.16
C LEU A 510 -20.26 1.74 -13.74
N CYS A 511 -21.24 2.56 -14.07
CA CYS A 511 -22.48 2.06 -14.65
C CYS A 511 -23.12 3.03 -15.64
N ALA A 512 -23.93 2.47 -16.54
CA ALA A 512 -24.72 3.20 -17.53
C ALA A 512 -26.12 2.59 -17.69
N GLN A 513 -27.14 3.43 -17.68
CA GLN A 513 -28.54 3.06 -17.88
C GLN A 513 -29.10 3.80 -19.09
N ASP A 514 -29.88 3.10 -19.91
CA ASP A 514 -30.68 3.70 -20.97
C ASP A 514 -32.06 3.06 -21.00
N LEU A 515 -32.97 3.66 -20.24
CA LEU A 515 -34.34 3.19 -20.07
C LEU A 515 -35.19 3.42 -21.33
N SER A 516 -34.68 4.16 -22.32
CA SER A 516 -35.32 4.31 -23.63
C SER A 516 -35.12 3.09 -24.54
N GLY A 517 -34.16 2.20 -24.20
CA GLY A 517 -33.80 1.03 -24.99
C GLY A 517 -32.87 1.32 -26.18
N ARG A 518 -32.41 2.56 -26.34
CA ARG A 518 -31.53 2.99 -27.45
C ARG A 518 -30.06 2.60 -27.27
N LYS A 519 -29.70 2.04 -26.11
CA LYS A 519 -28.34 1.58 -25.76
C LYS A 519 -27.28 2.68 -25.87
N LYS A 520 -27.64 3.90 -25.47
CA LYS A 520 -26.71 5.04 -25.39
C LYS A 520 -25.48 4.63 -24.59
N HIS A 521 -24.30 4.79 -25.16
CA HIS A 521 -23.06 4.35 -24.53
C HIS A 521 -22.39 5.48 -23.76
N ALA A 522 -21.73 5.12 -22.66
CA ALA A 522 -20.81 5.96 -21.91
C ALA A 522 -19.39 5.42 -22.04
N ASP A 523 -18.45 6.31 -22.30
CA ASP A 523 -17.02 5.99 -22.41
C ASP A 523 -16.29 6.49 -21.16
N PHE A 524 -15.69 5.58 -20.42
CA PHE A 524 -14.90 5.87 -19.22
C PHE A 524 -13.40 5.78 -19.54
N GLY A 525 -12.65 6.83 -19.24
CA GLY A 525 -11.22 6.91 -19.62
C GLY A 525 -10.29 6.21 -18.64
N TYR A 526 -10.64 6.16 -17.36
CA TYR A 526 -9.90 5.39 -16.36
C TYR A 526 -10.77 5.10 -15.15
N PHE A 527 -10.34 4.15 -14.31
CA PHE A 527 -10.87 3.94 -12.96
C PHE A 527 -9.71 3.89 -11.98
N GLN A 528 -9.67 4.81 -11.03
CA GLN A 528 -8.63 4.90 -10.01
C GLN A 528 -9.24 4.60 -8.64
N TYR A 529 -8.59 3.71 -7.90
CA TYR A 529 -8.99 3.30 -6.54
C TYR A 529 -7.77 3.40 -5.63
N ASP A 530 -7.82 4.35 -4.71
CA ASP A 530 -6.76 4.60 -3.74
C ASP A 530 -7.28 4.34 -2.33
N GLU A 531 -6.55 3.54 -1.55
CA GLU A 531 -6.84 3.33 -0.13
C GLU A 531 -6.13 4.41 0.71
N ARG A 532 -6.83 4.92 1.74
CA ARG A 532 -6.20 5.67 2.83
C ARG A 532 -5.97 4.73 4.02
N ARG A 533 -4.72 4.57 4.46
CA ARG A 533 -4.39 3.85 5.71
C ARG A 533 -3.88 4.85 6.74
N GLY A 534 -4.50 4.92 7.92
CA GLY A 534 -4.06 5.85 8.97
C GLY A 534 -4.17 7.34 8.61
N GLY A 535 -5.09 7.73 7.71
CA GLY A 535 -5.14 9.12 7.22
C GLY A 535 -4.11 9.46 6.14
N VAL A 536 -3.35 8.47 5.68
CA VAL A 536 -2.30 8.58 4.67
C VAL A 536 -2.82 8.10 3.32
N TRP A 537 -2.64 8.89 2.25
CA TRP A 537 -2.87 8.43 0.88
C TRP A 537 -1.83 7.38 0.48
N ILE A 538 -2.24 6.16 0.18
CA ILE A 538 -1.36 5.20 -0.49
C ILE A 538 -1.32 5.58 -1.97
N MET A 539 -0.33 6.38 -2.37
CA MET A 539 -0.02 6.53 -3.79
C MET A 539 0.56 5.20 -4.28
N SER A 540 -0.25 4.43 -5.00
CA SER A 540 0.17 3.20 -5.66
C SER A 540 0.43 3.48 -7.14
N GLY A 541 1.57 3.02 -7.65
CA GLY A 541 1.98 3.30 -9.02
C GLY A 541 3.46 3.02 -9.25
N LYS A 542 3.90 3.23 -10.49
CA LYS A 542 5.30 3.19 -10.87
C LYS A 542 5.90 4.59 -10.85
N MET A 543 7.18 4.67 -10.51
CA MET A 543 8.03 5.85 -10.63
C MET A 543 9.26 5.52 -11.46
N LYS A 544 9.84 6.53 -12.10
CA LYS A 544 11.16 6.40 -12.71
C LYS A 544 12.22 6.54 -11.64
N ALA A 545 13.26 5.72 -11.74
CA ALA A 545 14.45 5.78 -10.90
C ALA A 545 15.71 5.40 -11.69
N ALA A 546 16.83 6.06 -11.41
CA ALA A 546 18.14 5.71 -11.93
C ALA A 546 18.77 4.63 -11.06
N VAL A 547 18.91 3.42 -11.60
CA VAL A 547 19.40 2.25 -10.90
C VAL A 547 20.81 1.91 -11.36
N LEU A 548 21.77 1.96 -10.44
CA LEU A 548 23.11 1.44 -10.63
C LEU A 548 23.07 -0.08 -10.53
N ASN A 549 23.23 -0.79 -11.65
CA ASN A 549 23.24 -2.25 -11.67
C ASN A 549 24.60 -2.81 -11.24
N LYS A 550 25.67 -2.16 -11.69
CA LYS A 550 27.08 -2.48 -11.42
C LYS A 550 27.92 -1.23 -11.74
N PRO A 551 29.21 -1.19 -11.35
CA PRO A 551 30.05 -0.04 -11.65
C PRO A 551 30.01 0.36 -13.13
N LEU A 552 29.89 1.68 -13.39
CA LEU A 552 29.78 2.32 -14.70
C LEU A 552 28.50 1.98 -15.49
N ASP A 553 27.50 1.37 -14.86
CA ASP A 553 26.26 0.91 -15.48
C ASP A 553 25.03 1.38 -14.69
N ILE A 554 24.49 2.53 -15.09
CA ILE A 554 23.29 3.14 -14.54
C ILE A 554 22.23 3.28 -15.64
N GLU A 555 20.99 2.91 -15.33
CA GLU A 555 19.86 3.00 -16.27
C GLU A 555 18.58 3.44 -15.58
N ILE A 556 17.67 4.06 -16.34
CA ILE A 556 16.35 4.42 -15.85
C ILE A 556 15.44 3.19 -15.86
N LYS A 557 14.84 2.89 -14.71
CA LYS A 557 13.86 1.82 -14.53
C LYS A 557 12.58 2.36 -13.94
N GLU A 558 11.48 1.70 -14.27
CA GLU A 558 10.26 1.83 -13.50
C GLU A 558 10.38 0.99 -12.21
N ARG A 559 10.12 1.63 -11.09
CA ARG A 559 10.11 1.06 -9.73
C ARG A 559 8.76 1.37 -9.09
N ASP A 560 8.37 0.60 -8.09
CA ASP A 560 7.18 0.94 -7.32
C ASP A 560 7.40 2.22 -6.52
N ILE A 561 6.40 3.09 -6.45
CA ILE A 561 6.40 4.21 -5.52
C ILE A 561 6.48 3.64 -4.09
N PRO A 562 7.40 4.12 -3.23
CA PRO A 562 7.53 3.60 -1.87
C PRO A 562 6.27 3.83 -1.03
N THR A 563 5.83 2.82 -0.29
CA THR A 563 4.78 2.96 0.72
C THR A 563 5.35 3.49 2.03
N ILE A 564 4.65 4.45 2.65
CA ILE A 564 5.09 5.10 3.88
C ILE A 564 4.40 4.53 5.12
N ASP A 565 5.15 4.44 6.22
CA ASP A 565 4.65 4.07 7.55
C ASP A 565 4.07 5.28 8.30
N GLU A 566 3.53 5.06 9.50
CA GLU A 566 2.84 6.09 10.29
C GLU A 566 3.70 7.31 10.67
N HIS A 567 5.03 7.16 10.73
CA HIS A 567 5.97 8.24 11.05
C HIS A 567 6.77 8.74 9.85
N GLU A 568 6.43 8.28 8.65
CA GLU A 568 7.13 8.62 7.41
C GLU A 568 6.33 9.61 6.58
N ILE A 569 7.00 10.25 5.63
CA ILE A 569 6.39 11.04 4.58
C ILE A 569 6.85 10.53 3.22
N LEU A 570 6.02 10.74 2.20
CA LEU A 570 6.38 10.53 0.81
C LEU A 570 6.66 11.88 0.17
N VAL A 571 7.82 12.01 -0.46
CA VAL A 571 8.29 13.25 -1.08
C VAL A 571 8.38 13.03 -2.58
N LYS A 572 7.67 13.87 -3.35
CA LYS A 572 7.91 13.98 -4.80
C LYS A 572 9.16 14.83 -4.98
N VAL A 573 10.20 14.22 -5.52
CA VAL A 573 11.52 14.84 -5.58
C VAL A 573 11.51 15.95 -6.63
N TYR A 574 11.96 17.15 -6.25
CA TYR A 574 12.07 18.29 -7.16
C TYR A 574 13.46 18.29 -7.81
N CYS A 575 14.51 18.25 -6.99
CA CYS A 575 15.88 18.18 -7.48
C CYS A 575 16.80 17.45 -6.49
N ILE A 576 17.87 16.86 -7.02
CA ILE A 576 18.89 16.14 -6.25
C ILE A 576 20.28 16.61 -6.67
N GLY A 577 21.13 16.95 -5.71
CA GLY A 577 22.56 17.20 -5.93
C GLY A 577 23.34 15.90 -6.09
N VAL A 578 24.32 15.90 -7.00
CA VAL A 578 25.30 14.81 -7.11
C VAL A 578 26.38 15.00 -6.04
N CYS A 579 26.55 13.99 -5.19
CA CYS A 579 27.59 13.94 -4.17
C CYS A 579 28.83 13.17 -4.67
N GLY A 580 29.99 13.45 -4.08
CA GLY A 580 31.23 12.73 -4.42
C GLY A 580 31.16 11.23 -4.11
N SER A 581 30.37 10.83 -3.11
CA SER A 581 30.13 9.41 -2.79
C SER A 581 29.31 8.71 -3.89
N ASP A 582 28.37 9.40 -4.53
CA ASP A 582 27.61 8.83 -5.65
C ASP A 582 28.57 8.49 -6.81
N VAL A 583 29.51 9.39 -7.12
CA VAL A 583 30.55 9.17 -8.14
C VAL A 583 31.45 7.99 -7.76
N HIS A 584 31.84 7.86 -6.49
CA HIS A 584 32.65 6.74 -6.02
C HIS A 584 31.90 5.39 -6.10
N TYR A 585 30.61 5.34 -5.76
CA TYR A 585 29.81 4.13 -5.94
C TYR A 585 29.62 3.79 -7.41
N TYR A 586 29.34 4.79 -8.25
CA TYR A 586 29.26 4.60 -9.70
C TYR A 586 30.58 4.06 -10.28
N GLU A 587 31.73 4.58 -9.87
CA GLU A 587 33.04 4.19 -10.43
C GLU A 587 33.57 2.87 -9.87
N HIS A 588 33.39 2.59 -8.58
CA HIS A 588 34.05 1.48 -7.89
C HIS A 588 33.11 0.44 -7.28
N GLY A 589 31.81 0.74 -7.16
CA GLY A 589 30.82 -0.13 -6.53
C GLY A 589 31.00 -0.31 -5.02
N LYS A 590 31.87 0.48 -4.37
CA LYS A 590 32.11 0.41 -2.92
C LYS A 590 32.76 1.68 -2.36
N ILE A 591 32.50 1.92 -1.07
CA ILE A 591 33.25 2.89 -0.24
C ILE A 591 33.58 2.19 1.09
N GLY A 592 34.86 1.97 1.35
CA GLY A 592 35.31 1.21 2.52
C GLY A 592 34.65 -0.17 2.60
N ARG A 593 33.91 -0.42 3.69
CA ARG A 593 33.18 -1.67 3.92
C ARG A 593 31.79 -1.76 3.27
N TYR A 594 31.27 -0.66 2.72
CA TYR A 594 29.96 -0.62 2.08
C TYR A 594 30.12 -1.00 0.61
N VAL A 595 29.62 -2.18 0.24
CA VAL A 595 29.78 -2.76 -1.10
C VAL A 595 28.40 -2.92 -1.73
N VAL A 596 28.24 -2.43 -2.95
CA VAL A 596 27.05 -2.63 -3.78
C VAL A 596 27.01 -4.10 -4.21
N LYS A 597 26.12 -4.88 -3.59
CA LYS A 597 25.93 -6.31 -3.91
C LYS A 597 24.72 -6.57 -4.82
N GLU A 598 23.77 -5.64 -4.81
CA GLU A 598 22.51 -5.68 -5.56
C GLU A 598 22.28 -4.30 -6.21
N PRO A 599 21.45 -4.22 -7.27
CA PRO A 599 21.15 -2.95 -7.91
C PRO A 599 20.58 -1.92 -6.93
N ILE A 600 21.07 -0.69 -6.99
CA ILE A 600 20.80 0.36 -6.01
C ILE A 600 20.52 1.71 -6.68
N ILE A 601 19.62 2.52 -6.12
CA ILE A 601 19.42 3.92 -6.50
C ILE A 601 20.42 4.78 -5.71
N LEU A 602 21.10 5.73 -6.36
CA LEU A 602 22.02 6.65 -5.69
C LEU A 602 21.40 8.05 -5.48
N GLY A 603 22.15 8.99 -4.90
CA GLY A 603 21.69 10.36 -4.60
C GLY A 603 21.07 10.49 -3.21
N HIS A 604 21.41 11.56 -2.49
CA HIS A 604 20.93 11.81 -1.12
C HIS A 604 20.90 13.30 -0.72
N GLU A 605 21.28 14.20 -1.63
CA GLU A 605 21.22 15.66 -1.42
C GLU A 605 19.95 16.21 -2.08
N LEU A 606 18.78 16.09 -1.44
CA LEU A 606 17.50 16.37 -2.14
C LEU A 606 16.57 17.36 -1.43
N SER A 607 15.67 17.92 -2.24
CA SER A 607 14.47 18.64 -1.79
C SER A 607 13.27 18.29 -2.67
N GLY A 608 12.06 18.50 -2.15
CA GLY A 608 10.84 18.16 -2.86
C GLY A 608 9.57 18.57 -2.14
N ASP A 609 8.45 18.09 -2.68
CA ASP A 609 7.10 18.35 -2.18
C ASP A 609 6.60 17.15 -1.39
N VAL A 610 6.07 17.39 -0.19
CA VAL A 610 5.37 16.36 0.57
C VAL A 610 4.07 16.01 -0.18
N VAL A 611 3.94 14.76 -0.62
CA VAL A 611 2.76 14.27 -1.34
C VAL A 611 1.92 13.28 -0.52
N SER A 612 2.48 12.75 0.56
CA SER A 612 1.76 11.94 1.54
C SER A 612 2.43 12.03 2.90
N VAL A 613 1.65 12.00 3.99
CA VAL A 613 2.12 12.11 5.38
C VAL A 613 1.57 10.96 6.21
N GLY A 614 2.42 10.35 7.03
CA GLY A 614 2.08 9.29 7.97
C GLY A 614 1.08 9.74 9.05
N ALA A 615 0.28 8.79 9.56
CA ALA A 615 -0.77 9.04 10.56
C ALA A 615 -0.31 9.78 11.82
N ALA A 616 0.94 9.54 12.22
CA ALA A 616 1.56 10.06 13.42
C ALA A 616 2.49 11.25 13.13
N VAL A 617 2.40 11.85 11.94
CA VAL A 617 3.10 13.06 11.54
C VAL A 617 2.17 14.26 11.74
N ASP A 618 2.52 15.18 12.64
CA ASP A 618 1.70 16.36 12.99
C ASP A 618 2.34 17.70 12.62
N HIS A 619 3.64 17.72 12.30
CA HIS A 619 4.40 18.94 12.01
C HIS A 619 4.56 19.25 10.51
N LEU A 620 4.21 18.32 9.63
CA LEU A 620 4.26 18.45 8.17
C LEU A 620 2.91 18.10 7.54
N SER A 621 2.61 18.76 6.42
CA SER A 621 1.38 18.58 5.64
C SER A 621 1.68 18.32 4.17
N VAL A 622 0.76 17.65 3.46
CA VAL A 622 0.82 17.55 1.99
C VAL A 622 0.87 18.96 1.38
N GLY A 623 1.77 19.15 0.41
CA GLY A 623 2.06 20.43 -0.21
C GLY A 623 3.22 21.20 0.43
N ASP A 624 3.70 20.78 1.60
CA ASP A 624 4.91 21.38 2.19
C ASP A 624 6.14 21.14 1.30
N ARG A 625 6.96 22.16 1.13
CA ARG A 625 8.29 22.03 0.51
C ARG A 625 9.29 21.66 1.57
N VAL A 626 10.08 20.62 1.35
CA VAL A 626 11.02 20.09 2.35
C VAL A 626 12.41 19.85 1.78
N ALA A 627 13.41 20.01 2.63
CA ALA A 627 14.75 19.46 2.44
C ALA A 627 14.98 18.28 3.37
N ILE A 628 15.75 17.31 2.91
CA ILE A 628 15.87 16.01 3.58
C ILE A 628 17.25 15.81 4.19
N GLU A 629 17.28 15.50 5.48
CA GLU A 629 18.46 14.98 6.16
C GLU A 629 18.56 13.45 5.95
N PRO A 630 19.52 12.94 5.16
CA PRO A 630 19.51 11.56 4.65
C PRO A 630 19.83 10.45 5.67
N GLY A 631 20.14 10.79 6.93
CA GLY A 631 20.65 9.85 7.93
C GLY A 631 19.66 9.50 9.03
N VAL A 632 18.75 8.55 8.79
CA VAL A 632 17.74 8.13 9.77
C VAL A 632 18.38 7.30 10.88
N THR A 633 18.24 7.76 12.13
CA THR A 633 18.89 7.11 13.30
C THR A 633 17.90 6.30 14.15
N CYS A 634 18.40 5.40 14.99
CA CYS A 634 17.55 4.55 15.84
C CYS A 634 16.81 5.30 16.97
N GLY A 635 17.12 6.57 17.22
CA GLY A 635 16.50 7.40 18.27
C GLY A 635 16.77 6.99 19.73
N THR A 636 17.33 5.81 20.00
CA THR A 636 17.35 5.21 21.35
C THR A 636 18.75 4.99 21.93
N CYS A 637 19.80 4.95 21.09
CA CYS A 637 21.18 4.71 21.54
C CYS A 637 21.77 5.92 22.29
N GLN A 638 22.92 5.71 22.96
CA GLN A 638 23.58 6.77 23.74
C GLN A 638 23.92 8.01 22.90
N TYR A 639 24.31 7.82 21.63
CA TYR A 639 24.66 8.91 20.73
C TYR A 639 23.43 9.72 20.33
N CYS A 640 22.30 9.05 20.06
CA CYS A 640 21.04 9.73 19.80
C CYS A 640 20.60 10.54 21.02
N LYS A 641 20.63 9.92 22.21
CA LYS A 641 20.24 10.57 23.47
C LYS A 641 21.16 11.72 23.88
N SER A 642 22.43 11.69 23.48
CA SER A 642 23.38 12.78 23.75
C SER A 642 23.37 13.89 22.69
N GLY A 643 22.49 13.83 21.69
CA GLY A 643 22.47 14.78 20.57
C GLY A 643 23.65 14.64 19.59
N ARG A 644 24.35 13.50 19.59
CA ARG A 644 25.43 13.15 18.65
C ARG A 644 24.99 12.04 17.68
N TYR A 645 23.75 12.10 17.22
CA TYR A 645 23.09 11.02 16.49
C TYR A 645 23.79 10.68 15.16
N ASN A 646 24.62 11.56 14.61
CA ASN A 646 25.49 11.26 13.45
C ASN A 646 26.46 10.09 13.68
N LEU A 647 26.71 9.73 14.95
CA LEU A 647 27.52 8.59 15.36
C LEU A 647 26.69 7.35 15.73
N CYS A 648 25.38 7.37 15.46
CA CYS A 648 24.52 6.21 15.69
C CYS A 648 25.06 4.99 14.93
N PRO A 649 25.29 3.84 15.60
CA PRO A 649 25.79 2.63 14.93
C PRO A 649 24.74 2.00 14.00
N ASP A 650 23.46 2.25 14.27
CA ASP A 650 22.30 1.69 13.55
C ASP A 650 21.68 2.69 12.57
N VAL A 651 22.45 3.69 12.14
CA VAL A 651 21.99 4.70 11.18
C VAL A 651 21.74 4.07 9.81
N VAL A 652 20.55 4.33 9.28
CA VAL A 652 20.15 4.02 7.91
C VAL A 652 20.38 5.27 7.09
N PHE A 653 21.33 5.23 6.15
CA PHE A 653 21.73 6.40 5.37
C PHE A 653 21.36 6.20 3.90
N MET A 654 20.62 7.15 3.33
CA MET A 654 20.18 7.13 1.95
C MET A 654 21.35 6.97 0.98
N ALA A 655 21.17 6.20 -0.10
CA ALA A 655 22.23 5.87 -1.08
C ALA A 655 23.47 5.16 -0.50
N THR A 656 23.37 4.53 0.67
CA THR A 656 24.42 3.65 1.22
C THR A 656 23.94 2.19 1.20
N PRO A 657 24.61 1.27 0.50
CA PRO A 657 24.15 -0.11 0.38
C PRO A 657 23.84 -0.77 1.73
N PRO A 658 22.68 -1.44 1.87
CA PRO A 658 21.71 -1.81 0.81
C PRO A 658 20.56 -0.80 0.59
N VAL A 659 20.66 0.43 1.08
CA VAL A 659 19.56 1.40 1.13
C VAL A 659 19.55 2.27 -0.13
N ASP A 660 18.41 2.31 -0.81
CA ASP A 660 18.19 3.14 -2.00
C ASP A 660 18.31 4.65 -1.72
N GLY A 661 18.63 5.38 -2.77
CA GLY A 661 18.81 6.83 -2.84
C GLY A 661 17.63 7.58 -3.43
N ALA A 662 17.92 8.79 -3.93
CA ALA A 662 16.94 9.79 -4.34
C ALA A 662 16.95 10.15 -5.83
N TRP A 663 17.77 9.54 -6.67
CA TRP A 663 17.64 9.67 -8.13
C TRP A 663 16.40 8.93 -8.64
N ALA A 664 15.23 9.38 -8.22
CA ALA A 664 13.91 8.83 -8.49
C ALA A 664 12.83 9.93 -8.41
N ASP A 665 11.64 9.67 -8.95
CA ASP A 665 10.52 10.63 -8.87
C ASP A 665 9.99 10.80 -7.44
N TYR A 666 10.05 9.75 -6.62
CA TYR A 666 9.55 9.75 -5.24
C TYR A 666 10.53 9.07 -4.28
N VAL A 667 10.62 9.59 -3.07
CA VAL A 667 11.32 8.92 -1.96
C VAL A 667 10.50 8.98 -0.68
N LYS A 668 10.71 8.01 0.20
CA LYS A 668 10.19 8.06 1.57
C LYS A 668 11.27 8.39 2.58
N ILE A 669 10.89 9.06 3.65
CA ILE A 669 11.78 9.39 4.77
C ILE A 669 10.98 9.52 6.06
N ARG A 670 11.60 9.25 7.21
CA ARG A 670 11.01 9.54 8.51
C ARG A 670 10.82 11.06 8.67
N ALA A 671 9.64 11.47 9.13
CA ALA A 671 9.20 12.86 9.07
C ALA A 671 10.05 13.83 9.91
N ASP A 672 10.72 13.33 10.96
CA ASP A 672 11.63 14.10 11.81
C ASP A 672 12.97 14.45 11.14
N PHE A 673 13.27 13.86 9.97
CA PHE A 673 14.42 14.20 9.13
C PHE A 673 14.05 15.01 7.88
N ALA A 674 12.81 15.49 7.80
CA ALA A 674 12.36 16.40 6.76
C ALA A 674 12.13 17.80 7.34
N PHE A 675 12.75 18.80 6.74
CA PHE A 675 12.74 20.18 7.22
C PHE A 675 12.01 21.08 6.23
N ARG A 676 10.93 21.74 6.69
CA ARG A 676 10.14 22.67 5.87
C ARG A 676 11.00 23.83 5.39
N LEU A 677 10.93 24.12 4.08
CA LEU A 677 11.61 25.24 3.44
C LEU A 677 10.72 26.50 3.47
N PRO A 678 11.23 27.66 3.90
CA PRO A 678 10.49 28.92 3.83
C PRO A 678 10.34 29.36 2.37
N ASP A 679 9.28 30.10 2.04
CA ASP A 679 8.96 30.55 0.67
C ASP A 679 10.12 31.26 -0.03
N SER A 680 10.97 31.97 0.72
CA SER A 680 12.15 32.67 0.23
C SER A 680 13.30 31.76 -0.23
N MET A 681 13.27 30.48 0.13
CA MET A 681 14.30 29.51 -0.23
C MET A 681 13.86 28.66 -1.42
N SER A 682 14.76 28.49 -2.39
CA SER A 682 14.54 27.63 -3.56
C SER A 682 14.70 26.14 -3.22
N TYR A 683 14.14 25.25 -4.05
CA TYR A 683 14.38 23.80 -3.93
C TYR A 683 15.87 23.47 -4.07
N GLU A 684 16.57 24.14 -4.97
CA GLU A 684 18.01 23.94 -5.19
C GLU A 684 18.82 24.29 -3.94
N GLU A 685 18.51 25.41 -3.29
CA GLU A 685 19.12 25.74 -2.00
C GLU A 685 18.73 24.71 -0.92
N GLY A 686 17.50 24.20 -0.94
CA GLY A 686 17.05 23.11 -0.08
C GLY A 686 17.88 21.83 -0.26
N ALA A 687 18.16 21.42 -1.49
CA ALA A 687 19.00 20.26 -1.80
C ALA A 687 20.46 20.49 -1.37
N LEU A 688 20.94 21.74 -1.47
CA LEU A 688 22.26 22.17 -1.00
C LEU A 688 22.39 22.24 0.52
N LEU A 689 21.31 22.12 1.30
CA LEU A 689 21.38 22.12 2.77
C LEU A 689 22.14 20.91 3.32
N GLU A 690 22.12 19.78 2.63
CA GLU A 690 22.89 18.58 2.97
C GLU A 690 24.40 18.88 2.95
N PRO A 691 25.00 19.29 1.81
CA PRO A 691 26.41 19.57 1.79
C PRO A 691 26.77 20.85 2.56
N LEU A 692 25.85 21.82 2.68
CA LEU A 692 26.05 23.00 3.55
C LEU A 692 26.16 22.57 5.01
N SER A 693 25.37 21.60 5.45
CA SER A 693 25.39 21.07 6.81
C SER A 693 26.74 20.47 7.20
N VAL A 694 27.48 19.88 6.24
CA VAL A 694 28.87 19.45 6.47
C VAL A 694 29.76 20.65 6.82
N GLY A 695 29.69 21.72 6.01
CA GLY A 695 30.41 22.97 6.25
C GLY A 695 30.00 23.62 7.58
N TYR A 696 28.70 23.71 7.86
CA TYR A 696 28.15 24.26 9.09
C TYR A 696 28.62 23.47 10.32
N HIS A 697 28.56 22.14 10.27
CA HIS A 697 29.04 21.30 11.36
C HIS A 697 30.56 21.45 11.58
N SER A 698 31.33 21.68 10.51
CA SER A 698 32.77 21.97 10.63
C SER A 698 33.05 23.26 11.41
N MET A 699 32.23 24.31 11.22
CA MET A 699 32.32 25.56 11.99
C MET A 699 32.02 25.32 13.46
N VAL A 700 30.95 24.58 13.77
CA VAL A 700 30.58 24.21 15.14
C VAL A 700 31.70 23.41 15.81
N ARG A 701 32.24 22.40 15.13
CA ARG A 701 33.33 21.55 15.66
C ARG A 701 34.64 22.31 15.84
N GLY A 702 34.90 23.30 15.00
CA GLY A 702 36.01 24.23 15.14
C GLY A 702 35.75 25.36 16.13
N SER A 703 34.59 25.41 16.80
CA SER A 703 34.17 26.51 17.68
C SER A 703 34.34 27.90 17.06
N VAL A 704 34.14 28.01 15.74
CA VAL A 704 34.42 29.23 14.95
C VAL A 704 33.66 30.42 15.52
N GLN A 705 34.36 31.55 15.68
CA GLN A 705 33.83 32.83 16.16
C GLN A 705 33.90 33.88 15.04
N PRO A 706 33.03 34.91 15.05
CA PRO A 706 33.06 35.98 14.05
C PRO A 706 34.42 36.69 13.90
N SER A 707 35.23 36.73 14.96
CA SER A 707 36.56 37.35 14.98
C SER A 707 37.69 36.43 14.53
N ASP A 708 37.41 35.16 14.21
CA ASP A 708 38.44 34.23 13.78
C ASP A 708 38.88 34.51 12.34
N ARG A 709 40.17 34.28 12.04
CA ARG A 709 40.63 34.10 10.66
C ARG A 709 40.52 32.63 10.30
N VAL A 710 39.70 32.34 9.30
CA VAL A 710 39.42 30.96 8.87
C VAL A 710 40.16 30.70 7.56
N PHE A 711 40.94 29.62 7.52
CA PHE A 711 41.56 29.12 6.29
C PHE A 711 40.87 27.83 5.84
N ILE A 712 40.36 27.80 4.61
CA ILE A 712 39.73 26.62 4.01
C ILE A 712 40.64 26.03 2.94
N SER A 713 41.11 24.81 3.16
CA SER A 713 41.93 24.07 2.20
C SER A 713 41.04 23.17 1.33
N GLY A 714 41.10 23.35 0.01
CA GLY A 714 40.21 22.71 -0.95
C GLY A 714 38.93 23.52 -1.15
N LEU A 715 38.59 23.81 -2.40
CA LEU A 715 37.40 24.54 -2.84
C LEU A 715 36.53 23.68 -3.77
N GLY A 716 36.43 22.39 -3.44
CA GLY A 716 35.35 21.54 -3.97
C GLY A 716 33.98 21.97 -3.41
N PRO A 717 32.90 21.21 -3.68
CA PRO A 717 31.56 21.56 -3.22
C PRO A 717 31.47 21.85 -1.72
N ILE A 718 32.06 20.99 -0.89
CA ILE A 718 32.09 21.17 0.57
C ILE A 718 32.93 22.37 0.98
N GLY A 719 34.07 22.62 0.33
CA GLY A 719 34.94 23.76 0.62
C GLY A 719 34.27 25.10 0.34
N LEU A 720 33.61 25.23 -0.81
CA LEU A 720 32.85 26.43 -1.18
C LEU A 720 31.65 26.65 -0.24
N LEU A 721 30.96 25.58 0.16
CA LEU A 721 29.89 25.66 1.16
C LEU A 721 30.41 25.93 2.57
N ALA A 722 31.64 25.51 2.90
CA ALA A 722 32.31 25.91 4.14
C ALA A 722 32.65 27.41 4.14
N VAL A 723 33.00 28.02 2.99
CA VAL A 723 33.14 29.48 2.88
C VAL A 723 31.82 30.17 3.23
N GLN A 724 30.71 29.69 2.65
CA GLN A 724 29.38 30.23 2.94
C GLN A 724 28.98 30.02 4.41
N ALA A 725 29.26 28.85 4.98
CA ALA A 725 29.02 28.58 6.40
C ALA A 725 29.84 29.51 7.31
N ALA A 726 31.12 29.77 7.00
CA ALA A 726 31.94 30.72 7.77
C ALA A 726 31.32 32.14 7.76
N LYS A 727 30.79 32.58 6.62
CA LYS A 727 30.07 33.86 6.52
C LYS A 727 28.78 33.88 7.35
N LEU A 728 28.02 32.79 7.36
CA LEU A 728 26.83 32.65 8.22
C LEU A 728 27.19 32.72 9.71
N PHE A 729 28.40 32.31 10.09
CA PHE A 729 28.96 32.49 11.44
C PHE A 729 29.50 33.91 11.71
N GLY A 730 29.36 34.83 10.76
CA GLY A 730 29.81 36.22 10.89
C GLY A 730 31.32 36.43 10.67
N VAL A 731 32.02 35.43 10.14
CA VAL A 731 33.46 35.54 9.86
C VAL A 731 33.68 36.49 8.68
N THR A 732 34.59 37.45 8.86
CA THR A 732 34.93 38.45 7.83
C THR A 732 36.31 38.25 7.21
N GLU A 733 37.20 37.54 7.89
CA GLU A 733 38.52 37.18 7.38
C GLU A 733 38.56 35.69 7.01
N ILE A 734 38.25 35.39 5.75
CA ILE A 734 38.20 34.04 5.21
C ILE A 734 39.27 33.94 4.12
N TYR A 735 40.17 32.99 4.27
CA TYR A 735 41.22 32.68 3.31
C TYR A 735 40.99 31.26 2.77
N ALA A 736 41.37 30.98 1.53
CA ALA A 736 41.29 29.61 1.02
C ALA A 736 42.40 29.26 0.05
N SER A 737 42.53 27.98 -0.29
CA SER A 737 43.40 27.54 -1.37
C SER A 737 42.80 26.37 -2.14
N ASP A 738 43.04 26.35 -3.46
CA ASP A 738 42.73 25.22 -4.33
C ASP A 738 43.65 25.26 -5.56
N ILE A 739 43.96 24.10 -6.15
CA ILE A 739 44.80 23.99 -7.35
C ILE A 739 44.06 24.42 -8.62
N ALA A 740 42.74 24.30 -8.67
CA ALA A 740 41.93 24.58 -9.85
C ALA A 740 41.59 26.09 -9.96
N PRO A 741 41.98 26.76 -11.05
CA PRO A 741 41.68 28.19 -11.24
C PRO A 741 40.20 28.53 -11.14
N PHE A 742 39.33 27.71 -11.72
CA PHE A 742 37.88 27.92 -11.71
C PHE A 742 37.29 27.92 -10.29
N ARG A 743 37.75 27.01 -9.44
CA ARG A 743 37.31 26.94 -8.03
C ARG A 743 37.75 28.16 -7.23
N ARG A 744 38.96 28.66 -7.50
CA ARG A 744 39.45 29.89 -6.88
C ARG A 744 38.63 31.11 -7.30
N GLN A 745 38.36 31.25 -8.60
CA GLN A 745 37.51 32.32 -9.12
C GLN A 745 36.11 32.28 -8.49
N LEU A 746 35.49 31.10 -8.38
CA LEU A 746 34.18 30.97 -7.75
C LEU A 746 34.21 31.38 -6.27
N ALA A 747 35.27 31.03 -5.53
CA ALA A 747 35.43 31.49 -4.15
C ALA A 747 35.61 33.03 -4.04
N GLU A 748 36.31 33.65 -4.98
CA GLU A 748 36.40 35.13 -5.08
C GLU A 748 35.02 35.76 -5.33
N GLU A 749 34.21 35.18 -6.21
CA GLU A 749 32.83 35.61 -6.48
C GLU A 749 31.88 35.43 -5.29
N LEU A 750 32.21 34.51 -4.37
CA LEU A 750 31.54 34.36 -3.08
C LEU A 750 32.00 35.42 -2.07
N GLY A 751 33.00 36.24 -2.37
CA GLY A 751 33.47 37.37 -1.55
C GLY A 751 34.38 36.95 -0.39
N ILE A 752 35.26 35.98 -0.63
CA ILE A 752 36.34 35.59 0.29
C ILE A 752 37.44 36.67 0.36
N THR A 753 38.22 36.71 1.45
CA THR A 753 39.26 37.74 1.65
C THR A 753 40.44 37.56 0.70
N ALA A 754 40.93 36.33 0.54
CA ALA A 754 41.93 35.99 -0.47
C ALA A 754 41.92 34.49 -0.78
N VAL A 755 42.28 34.13 -2.02
CA VAL A 755 42.42 32.73 -2.45
C VAL A 755 43.82 32.49 -2.99
N LEU A 756 44.46 31.42 -2.52
CA LEU A 756 45.83 31.08 -2.86
C LEU A 756 45.88 29.91 -3.86
N ASN A 757 46.84 29.97 -4.79
CA ASN A 757 47.26 28.79 -5.55
C ASN A 757 48.38 28.08 -4.77
N PRO A 758 48.14 26.91 -4.18
CA PRO A 758 49.14 26.22 -3.36
C PRO A 758 50.34 25.69 -4.18
N LEU A 759 50.31 25.81 -5.50
CA LEU A 759 51.41 25.49 -6.40
C LEU A 759 52.38 26.67 -6.65
N GLU A 760 51.99 27.89 -6.28
CA GLU A 760 52.74 29.13 -6.56
C GLU A 760 53.52 29.66 -5.35
N GLY A 761 53.82 28.80 -4.36
CA GLY A 761 54.68 29.14 -3.23
C GLY A 761 54.32 28.41 -1.94
N ASP A 762 54.98 28.81 -0.84
CA ASP A 762 54.66 28.30 0.50
C ASP A 762 53.39 29.00 1.03
N VAL A 763 52.30 28.24 1.14
CA VAL A 763 50.99 28.71 1.63
C VAL A 763 51.10 29.33 3.02
N ASN A 764 51.94 28.78 3.91
CA ASN A 764 52.09 29.33 5.26
C ASN A 764 52.77 30.71 5.20
N GLN A 765 53.77 30.90 4.35
CA GLN A 765 54.40 32.21 4.18
C GLN A 765 53.39 33.22 3.61
N GLN A 766 52.66 32.84 2.56
CA GLN A 766 51.66 33.72 1.93
C GLN A 766 50.55 34.13 2.90
N LEU A 767 50.05 33.20 3.73
CA LEU A 767 49.06 33.51 4.76
C LEU A 767 49.64 34.40 5.86
N ASN A 768 50.89 34.20 6.27
CA ASN A 768 51.55 35.11 7.21
C ASN A 768 51.66 36.53 6.63
N ASP A 769 52.00 36.67 5.36
CA ASP A 769 52.08 37.98 4.70
C ASP A 769 50.69 38.65 4.64
N LEU A 770 49.65 37.90 4.22
CA LEU A 770 48.27 38.40 4.15
C LEU A 770 47.68 38.78 5.50
N THR A 771 48.04 38.05 6.56
CA THR A 771 47.55 38.29 7.93
C THR A 771 48.43 39.23 8.74
N ASN A 772 49.48 39.81 8.14
CA ASN A 772 50.49 40.63 8.82
C ASN A 772 51.14 39.94 10.03
N GLY A 773 51.44 38.64 9.89
CA GLY A 773 52.06 37.80 10.91
C GLY A 773 51.14 37.35 12.04
N ASN A 774 49.86 37.69 11.99
CA ASN A 774 48.91 37.34 13.05
C ASN A 774 48.38 35.88 12.94
N GLY A 775 48.63 35.21 11.80
CA GLY A 775 48.33 33.78 11.58
C GLY A 775 46.85 33.42 11.48
N ILE A 776 46.56 32.13 11.30
CA ILE A 776 45.20 31.58 11.12
C ILE A 776 44.67 30.98 12.42
N ASP A 777 43.45 31.34 12.80
CA ASP A 777 42.80 30.87 14.02
C ASP A 777 42.20 29.48 13.87
N VAL A 778 41.56 29.22 12.73
CA VAL A 778 40.91 27.93 12.40
C VAL A 778 41.25 27.50 10.98
N VAL A 779 41.74 26.27 10.83
CA VAL A 779 41.93 25.63 9.53
C VAL A 779 40.84 24.58 9.30
N ILE A 780 40.16 24.64 8.17
CA ILE A 780 39.16 23.66 7.74
C ILE A 780 39.67 22.97 6.48
N GLU A 781 40.05 21.71 6.61
CA GLU A 781 40.62 20.91 5.54
C GLU A 781 39.53 20.09 4.87
N THR A 782 39.23 20.38 3.61
CA THR A 782 38.16 19.71 2.83
C THR A 782 38.67 18.96 1.59
N SER A 783 39.96 19.07 1.27
CA SER A 783 40.54 18.47 0.07
C SER A 783 40.84 16.97 0.22
N GLY A 784 41.11 16.50 1.44
CA GLY A 784 41.59 15.13 1.68
C GLY A 784 43.01 14.90 1.14
N ASN A 785 43.71 15.94 0.68
CA ASN A 785 45.06 15.81 0.14
C ASN A 785 46.06 15.63 1.29
N ALA A 786 46.90 14.58 1.21
CA ALA A 786 47.85 14.25 2.27
C ALA A 786 48.83 15.38 2.60
N LYS A 787 49.29 16.16 1.59
CA LYS A 787 50.16 17.32 1.82
C LYS A 787 49.38 18.45 2.51
N ALA A 788 48.17 18.75 2.05
CA ALA A 788 47.34 19.78 2.66
C ALA A 788 47.02 19.48 4.13
N ILE A 789 46.67 18.22 4.43
CA ILE A 789 46.46 17.73 5.81
C ILE A 789 47.75 17.90 6.63
N GLY A 790 48.90 17.48 6.09
CA GLY A 790 50.21 17.66 6.72
C GLY A 790 50.56 19.10 7.06
N ASP A 791 50.24 20.02 6.15
CA ASP A 791 50.57 21.45 6.28
C ASP A 791 49.64 22.19 7.25
N THR A 792 48.48 21.65 7.62
CA THR A 792 47.53 22.30 8.55
C THR A 792 48.19 22.71 9.88
N VAL A 793 49.06 21.87 10.43
CA VAL A 793 49.81 22.08 11.69
C VAL A 793 50.79 23.25 11.58
N ARG A 794 51.22 23.60 10.36
CA ARG A 794 52.12 24.73 10.09
C ARG A 794 51.38 26.03 9.84
N VAL A 795 50.22 25.94 9.19
CA VAL A 795 49.39 27.07 8.79
C VAL A 795 48.63 27.67 9.98
N VAL A 796 48.16 26.81 10.89
CA VAL A 796 47.40 27.26 12.05
C VAL A 796 48.32 27.94 13.08
N LYS A 797 47.85 29.03 13.70
CA LYS A 797 48.59 29.73 14.75
C LYS A 797 48.65 28.90 16.04
N ARG A 798 49.55 29.27 16.95
CA ARG A 798 49.62 28.71 18.31
C ARG A 798 48.27 28.86 19.05
N GLY A 799 47.79 27.79 19.67
CA GLY A 799 46.49 27.70 20.32
C GLY A 799 45.30 27.58 19.36
N GLY A 800 45.55 27.44 18.05
CA GLY A 800 44.51 27.38 17.03
C GLY A 800 43.88 26.00 16.88
N ARG A 801 42.91 25.93 15.96
CA ARG A 801 42.04 24.75 15.77
C ARG A 801 42.11 24.24 14.34
N ILE A 802 42.17 22.93 14.17
CA ILE A 802 42.17 22.26 12.87
C ILE A 802 40.94 21.37 12.81
N VAL A 803 40.17 21.49 11.73
CA VAL A 803 38.99 20.67 11.45
C VAL A 803 39.22 19.91 10.16
N LEU A 804 39.31 18.59 10.27
CA LEU A 804 39.51 17.68 9.15
C LEU A 804 38.15 17.17 8.66
N VAL A 805 37.80 17.50 7.42
CA VAL A 805 36.55 17.15 6.74
C VAL A 805 36.82 16.26 5.52
N GLY A 806 37.86 16.59 4.75
CA GLY A 806 38.26 15.83 3.56
C GLY A 806 38.69 14.40 3.91
N MET A 807 38.25 13.43 3.11
CA MET A 807 38.64 12.03 3.28
C MET A 807 39.84 11.71 2.41
N PRO A 808 41.02 11.39 2.98
CA PRO A 808 42.18 11.03 2.18
C PRO A 808 42.07 9.63 1.58
N VAL A 809 42.74 9.42 0.45
CA VAL A 809 42.89 8.09 -0.18
C VAL A 809 43.83 7.20 0.65
N GLN A 810 44.77 7.81 1.38
CA GLN A 810 45.74 7.13 2.24
C GLN A 810 45.19 7.10 3.67
N ASP A 811 45.26 5.92 4.32
CA ASP A 811 44.78 5.77 5.70
C ASP A 811 45.69 6.47 6.73
N GLU A 812 46.99 6.59 6.44
CA GLU A 812 48.00 7.19 7.32
C GLU A 812 48.67 8.39 6.66
N ILE A 813 48.70 9.53 7.35
CA ILE A 813 49.32 10.77 6.88
C ILE A 813 50.31 11.27 7.95
N PRO A 814 51.58 11.57 7.58
CA PRO A 814 52.55 12.08 8.53
C PRO A 814 52.20 13.50 8.98
N LEU A 815 52.07 13.70 10.29
CA LEU A 815 51.88 15.00 10.94
C LEU A 815 53.09 15.35 11.81
N ASN A 816 53.44 16.64 11.89
CA ASN A 816 54.49 17.10 12.80
C ASN A 816 53.98 17.15 14.25
N VAL A 817 54.09 16.01 14.96
CA VAL A 817 53.59 15.86 16.34
C VAL A 817 54.26 16.83 17.32
N ASN A 818 55.56 17.11 17.16
CA ASN A 818 56.27 18.05 18.04
C ASN A 818 55.69 19.46 17.92
N GLN A 819 55.36 19.90 16.70
CA GLN A 819 54.75 21.20 16.46
C GLN A 819 53.31 21.24 16.98
N LEU A 820 52.54 20.16 16.83
CA LEU A 820 51.20 20.06 17.38
C LEU A 820 51.19 20.25 18.91
N ILE A 821 52.15 19.61 19.60
CA ILE A 821 52.32 19.73 21.06
C ILE A 821 52.82 21.13 21.43
N ASP A 822 53.90 21.61 20.81
CA ASP A 822 54.51 22.89 21.16
C ASP A 822 53.56 24.08 20.94
N ALA A 823 52.73 24.00 19.89
CA ALA A 823 51.76 25.02 19.56
C ALA A 823 50.40 24.84 20.25
N GLU A 824 50.20 23.81 21.08
CA GLU A 824 48.95 23.55 21.82
C GLU A 824 47.70 23.51 20.92
N LEU A 825 47.76 22.74 19.84
CA LEU A 825 46.70 22.74 18.83
C LEU A 825 45.56 21.78 19.17
N ASN A 826 44.33 22.18 18.80
CA ASN A 826 43.15 21.33 18.85
C ASN A 826 42.86 20.74 17.46
N VAL A 827 42.70 19.42 17.36
CA VAL A 827 42.40 18.74 16.08
C VAL A 827 41.06 18.00 16.19
N HIS A 828 40.17 18.25 15.23
CA HIS A 828 38.82 17.71 15.20
C HIS A 828 38.55 17.01 13.87
N GLY A 829 38.06 15.77 13.91
CA GLY A 829 37.49 15.10 12.73
C GLY A 829 36.00 15.34 12.60
N VAL A 830 35.52 15.57 11.38
CA VAL A 830 34.10 15.69 11.02
C VAL A 830 33.63 14.41 10.35
N PHE A 831 32.51 13.87 10.84
CA PHE A 831 31.83 12.74 10.21
C PHE A 831 30.36 13.08 10.06
N ARG A 832 29.92 13.29 8.80
CA ARG A 832 28.59 13.80 8.46
C ARG A 832 28.32 15.14 9.20
N TYR A 833 27.13 15.31 9.75
CA TYR A 833 26.70 16.49 10.52
C TYR A 833 25.57 16.08 11.47
N VAL A 834 25.24 16.96 12.41
CA VAL A 834 24.22 16.72 13.44
C VAL A 834 23.65 18.06 13.91
N ASN A 835 22.33 18.16 14.04
CA ASN A 835 21.62 19.35 14.50
C ASN A 835 21.94 20.62 13.69
N THR A 836 22.06 20.50 12.36
CA THR A 836 22.49 21.61 11.48
C THR A 836 21.38 22.24 10.65
N TYR A 837 20.42 21.46 10.15
CA TYR A 837 19.42 21.92 9.16
C TYR A 837 18.63 23.14 9.62
N THR A 838 18.03 23.09 10.81
CA THR A 838 17.24 24.22 11.33
C THR A 838 18.08 25.51 11.41
N ALA A 839 19.30 25.43 11.93
CA ALA A 839 20.18 26.59 12.07
C ALA A 839 20.67 27.11 10.70
N ALA A 840 20.97 26.21 9.76
CA ALA A 840 21.35 26.55 8.39
C ALA A 840 20.21 27.25 7.65
N ILE A 841 18.98 26.70 7.70
CA ILE A 841 17.78 27.30 7.09
C ILE A 841 17.54 28.70 7.66
N GLN A 842 17.55 28.85 8.98
CA GLN A 842 17.33 30.13 9.64
C GLN A 842 18.41 31.16 9.29
N SER A 843 19.68 30.76 9.32
CA SER A 843 20.79 31.69 9.06
C SER A 843 20.80 32.13 7.60
N LEU A 844 20.57 31.20 6.67
CA LEU A 844 20.53 31.52 5.24
C LEU A 844 19.36 32.43 4.91
N SER A 845 18.16 32.13 5.42
CA SER A 845 16.94 32.91 5.16
C SER A 845 17.00 34.34 5.71
N ASN A 846 17.84 34.59 6.72
CA ASN A 846 18.03 35.91 7.33
C ASN A 846 19.28 36.63 6.82
N SER A 847 19.92 36.12 5.78
CA SER A 847 21.13 36.69 5.19
C SER A 847 20.91 37.04 3.72
N ASP A 848 21.74 37.95 3.19
CA ASP A 848 21.80 38.23 1.75
C ASP A 848 22.69 37.22 0.99
N LEU A 849 23.11 36.13 1.65
CA LEU A 849 23.94 35.10 1.04
C LEU A 849 23.06 34.16 0.22
N SER A 850 23.50 33.86 -1.01
CA SER A 850 22.94 32.76 -1.79
C SER A 850 23.99 31.68 -1.98
N ILE A 851 23.60 30.44 -1.72
CA ILE A 851 24.44 29.25 -1.97
C ILE A 851 24.21 28.69 -3.38
N HIS A 852 23.24 29.21 -4.13
CA HIS A 852 22.89 28.75 -5.48
C HIS A 852 24.05 28.85 -6.47
N LYS A 853 24.97 29.82 -6.30
CA LYS A 853 26.08 30.07 -7.24
C LYS A 853 27.04 28.89 -7.45
N ILE A 854 27.05 27.90 -6.56
CA ILE A 854 27.92 26.72 -6.70
C ILE A 854 27.36 25.67 -7.67
N ILE A 855 26.11 25.83 -8.09
CA ILE A 855 25.46 24.98 -9.09
C ILE A 855 26.04 25.33 -10.45
N THR A 856 26.69 24.36 -11.06
CA THR A 856 27.40 24.51 -12.35
C THR A 856 26.66 23.88 -13.50
N HIS A 857 25.93 22.79 -13.24
CA HIS A 857 25.23 22.04 -14.27
C HIS A 857 23.89 21.55 -13.75
N LYS A 858 22.94 21.43 -14.68
CA LYS A 858 21.58 20.90 -14.45
C LYS A 858 21.32 19.83 -15.50
N TYR A 859 20.79 18.69 -15.08
CA TYR A 859 20.44 17.59 -15.96
C TYR A 859 19.07 17.03 -15.59
N ALA A 860 18.34 16.55 -16.59
CA ALA A 860 17.18 15.71 -16.35
C ALA A 860 17.61 14.35 -15.76
N LEU A 861 16.73 13.70 -15.00
CA LEU A 861 16.98 12.37 -14.48
C LEU A 861 17.26 11.36 -15.60
N LYS A 862 16.61 11.48 -16.77
CA LYS A 862 16.88 10.61 -17.92
C LYS A 862 18.33 10.66 -18.42
N ASP A 863 19.03 11.77 -18.16
CA ASP A 863 20.42 12.03 -18.57
C ASP A 863 21.39 11.80 -17.39
N ILE A 864 21.00 10.98 -16.40
CA ILE A 864 21.78 10.74 -15.18
C ILE A 864 23.18 10.19 -15.47
N LYS A 865 23.32 9.38 -16.53
CA LYS A 865 24.62 8.79 -16.88
C LYS A 865 25.59 9.88 -17.32
N GLU A 866 25.15 10.78 -18.19
CA GLU A 866 25.89 11.95 -18.64
C GLU A 866 26.24 12.86 -17.47
N ALA A 867 25.29 13.09 -16.56
CA ALA A 867 25.50 13.92 -15.37
C ALA A 867 26.59 13.35 -14.44
N VAL A 868 26.57 12.04 -14.17
CA VAL A 868 27.58 11.40 -13.31
C VAL A 868 28.94 11.31 -14.02
N GLU A 869 28.97 11.07 -15.34
CA GLU A 869 30.20 11.12 -16.13
C GLU A 869 30.81 12.53 -16.14
N MET A 870 29.99 13.58 -16.22
CA MET A 870 30.43 14.98 -16.08
C MET A 870 31.10 15.21 -14.73
N ALA A 871 30.48 14.76 -13.63
CA ALA A 871 31.06 14.86 -12.29
C ALA A 871 32.37 14.07 -12.15
N ARG A 872 32.49 12.92 -12.84
CA ARG A 872 33.65 12.03 -12.77
C ARG A 872 34.84 12.54 -13.60
N THR A 873 34.58 13.07 -14.80
CA THR A 873 35.62 13.37 -15.79
C THR A 873 36.02 14.85 -15.83
N GLU A 874 35.07 15.77 -15.66
CA GLU A 874 35.30 17.22 -15.79
C GLU A 874 35.48 17.91 -14.42
N LYS A 875 36.31 17.32 -13.55
CA LYS A 875 36.53 17.78 -12.16
C LYS A 875 37.02 19.23 -12.03
N ALA A 876 37.56 19.81 -13.11
CA ALA A 876 38.07 21.17 -13.14
C ALA A 876 36.96 22.23 -13.25
N THR A 877 35.82 21.90 -13.85
CA THR A 877 34.72 22.83 -14.17
C THR A 877 33.39 22.41 -13.54
N SER A 878 33.21 21.13 -13.19
CA SER A 878 32.05 20.64 -12.46
C SER A 878 32.22 20.81 -10.94
N ILE A 879 31.38 21.63 -10.32
CA ILE A 879 31.31 21.82 -8.87
C ILE A 879 30.11 21.07 -8.31
N LYS A 880 28.92 21.67 -8.37
CA LYS A 880 27.67 20.99 -8.04
C LYS A 880 26.85 20.76 -9.30
N ILE A 881 26.40 19.53 -9.47
CA ILE A 881 25.47 19.12 -10.53
C ILE A 881 24.12 18.82 -9.88
N MET A 882 23.05 19.36 -10.46
CA MET A 882 21.68 19.11 -10.03
C MET A 882 20.96 18.21 -11.03
N ILE A 883 20.21 17.24 -10.51
CA ILE A 883 19.36 16.30 -11.25
C ILE A 883 17.90 16.64 -10.99
N TYR A 884 17.09 16.72 -12.05
CA TYR A 884 15.65 17.01 -11.97
C TYR A 884 14.86 15.81 -12.51
N PRO A 885 14.08 15.11 -11.66
CA PRO A 885 13.19 14.04 -12.11
C PRO A 885 12.15 14.52 -13.13
N ASP A 886 11.66 15.74 -12.95
CA ASP A 886 10.71 16.40 -13.83
C ASP A 886 11.42 17.46 -14.69
N GLU A 887 11.50 17.21 -16.00
CA GLU A 887 12.23 18.04 -16.95
C GLU A 887 11.66 19.45 -17.08
N GLU A 888 10.36 19.62 -16.84
CA GLU A 888 9.70 20.94 -16.94
C GLU A 888 10.12 21.88 -15.81
N LYS A 889 10.77 21.35 -14.76
CA LYS A 889 11.23 22.10 -13.59
C LYS A 889 12.71 22.52 -13.65
N MET A 890 13.43 22.12 -14.70
CA MET A 890 14.84 22.49 -14.94
C MET A 890 14.94 23.89 -15.54
#